data_AF-A0A7V3T427-F1
#
_entry.id   AF-A0A7V3T427-F1
#
_cell.length_a   1.000
_cell.length_b   1.000
_cell.length_c   1.000
_cell.angle_alpha   90.00
_cell.angle_beta   90.00
_cell.angle_gamma   90.00
#
_symmetry.space_group_name_H-M   'P 1'
#
loop_
_entity.id
_entity.type
_entity.pdbx_description
1 polymer ?
#
loop_
_entity_poly.entity_id
_entity_poly.type
_entity_poly.pdbx_seq_one_letter_code
_entity_poly.pdbx_strand_id
1 'polypeptide(L)'
;MCQPQGWLDRNVPAEPAESSRPRPVTAAGWQTGARSWLGNGTPRRLRWPGWPVGLTLAWAGLLVLSLARLETPAAEGDAPSAIAGDGLAAHAFTALGSPAQRKVNVEWNRFYDSAGLATILRRLHEAFPQLTRLYALGQSVQGRPLWCLEVTAPQGPCPAARKPGVLAVANIHGNEVQGGEAIAYTAWYLCHQYGQLPAVTELLDHYVFYLVPTINPDSRDYWLQQPGTPSNRRSGVAPVDDDHDGLLDEDDVDDLDGDGAITQMRIKDPFGRWKPHPEFPEFLMVQVPPDQLGEYTLLGSEGLDNDGDGRVNEDPVGGYDMNRNWGWDWQPDFVQHGAHEYPFSLPETRAVAEFALAHPNLAAFISFHNAGGMILRGPGREGGMMQPADDRLLQFIATQGQKILPFYRSMLLWKELYTVWGGELDWFYGTRGVLSFVNEIWSRRSVDKGPTPPSPETEATFLKHVLLGQGLVPWHPFNHPTYGLIEIGGTRKEWGRTPVSFLLEEECHRNMAFLLYFASQMPRLRVPEPVIESLGPGLFKVSVTVENLRLIPTRTAQDVQNRISPPDIISLTGPDLQVVSSGRVTDRFFKRVEPVKRRPERVEVDAIPGTGQVQVQFIVRGRGQYTIRVDSAKGGLFERTGQLP
;
A
#
# COMPACT_ATOMS: atom_id res chain seq x y z
N MET A 1 45.11 -41.69 -7.79
CA MET A 1 45.48 -43.06 -7.36
C MET A 1 44.29 -43.66 -6.63
N CYS A 2 43.97 -44.92 -6.92
CA CYS A 2 43.25 -45.94 -6.13
C CYS A 2 42.11 -45.56 -5.14
N GLN A 3 40.95 -46.22 -5.33
CA GLN A 3 40.01 -46.70 -4.29
C GLN A 3 40.67 -47.87 -3.47
N PRO A 4 40.01 -48.75 -2.65
CA PRO A 4 38.57 -48.97 -2.34
C PRO A 4 38.24 -49.40 -0.88
N GLN A 5 37.07 -50.05 -0.71
CA GLN A 5 36.59 -50.91 0.40
C GLN A 5 35.78 -50.22 1.53
N GLY A 6 34.69 -50.81 2.07
CA GLY A 6 34.05 -52.09 1.68
C GLY A 6 32.79 -52.42 2.50
N TRP A 7 31.76 -52.92 1.79
CA TRP A 7 30.44 -53.41 2.21
C TRP A 7 30.39 -54.49 3.33
N LEU A 8 29.23 -54.54 4.03
CA LEU A 8 28.34 -55.69 4.40
C LEU A 8 27.46 -55.29 5.63
N ASP A 9 26.26 -55.82 5.95
CA ASP A 9 25.14 -56.49 5.23
C ASP A 9 23.95 -56.72 6.22
N ARG A 10 22.73 -56.99 5.70
CA ARG A 10 21.56 -57.71 6.30
C ARG A 10 20.41 -57.03 7.10
N ASN A 11 19.26 -57.00 6.43
CA ASN A 11 17.98 -57.70 6.75
C ASN A 11 16.83 -57.10 7.61
N VAL A 12 15.84 -56.54 6.89
CA VAL A 12 14.35 -56.77 6.91
C VAL A 12 13.53 -56.56 8.23
N PRO A 13 12.17 -56.50 8.19
CA PRO A 13 11.38 -55.25 8.13
C PRO A 13 10.45 -55.00 9.34
N ALA A 14 9.74 -53.87 9.35
CA ALA A 14 8.49 -53.70 10.11
C ALA A 14 7.50 -52.76 9.39
N GLU A 15 6.24 -53.20 9.27
CA GLU A 15 5.09 -52.44 8.76
C GLU A 15 4.21 -51.89 9.93
N PRO A 16 3.12 -51.12 9.71
CA PRO A 16 2.72 -50.03 10.60
C PRO A 16 1.74 -50.39 11.72
N ALA A 17 1.57 -49.46 12.69
CA ALA A 17 0.54 -49.54 13.73
C ALA A 17 -0.20 -48.19 13.95
N GLU A 18 -1.41 -48.16 13.40
CA GLU A 18 -2.67 -47.55 13.86
C GLU A 18 -2.79 -46.22 14.62
N SER A 19 -3.89 -45.53 14.26
CA SER A 19 -4.45 -44.34 14.89
C SER A 19 -5.02 -44.57 16.30
N SER A 20 -4.97 -43.53 17.15
CA SER A 20 -5.87 -43.40 18.30
C SER A 20 -6.54 -42.01 18.38
N ARG A 21 -7.87 -42.00 18.49
CA ARG A 21 -8.70 -40.79 18.63
C ARG A 21 -8.71 -40.30 20.09
N PRO A 22 -8.78 -38.99 20.37
CA PRO A 22 -9.23 -38.53 21.68
C PRO A 22 -10.76 -38.57 21.80
N ARG A 23 -11.27 -38.93 22.99
CA ARG A 23 -12.68 -38.82 23.41
C ARG A 23 -12.74 -38.21 24.83
N PRO A 24 -13.91 -37.74 25.31
CA PRO A 24 -14.01 -36.46 26.03
C PRO A 24 -13.81 -36.57 27.54
N VAL A 25 -13.54 -35.42 28.15
CA VAL A 25 -13.60 -35.22 29.61
C VAL A 25 -14.91 -34.52 29.98
N THR A 26 -15.69 -35.13 30.86
CA THR A 26 -16.95 -34.58 31.42
C THR A 26 -16.79 -34.07 32.86
N ALA A 27 -17.69 -33.18 33.27
CA ALA A 27 -17.57 -32.30 34.44
C ALA A 27 -17.85 -32.93 35.82
N ALA A 28 -17.27 -32.31 36.87
CA ALA A 28 -17.87 -32.04 38.18
C ALA A 28 -16.98 -31.03 38.96
N GLY A 29 -17.46 -30.05 39.74
CA GLY A 29 -18.84 -29.62 40.01
C GLY A 29 -18.88 -28.47 41.05
N TRP A 30 -20.06 -28.27 41.68
CA TRP A 30 -20.36 -27.42 42.86
C TRP A 30 -20.46 -25.89 42.63
N GLN A 31 -21.69 -25.33 42.61
CA GLN A 31 -22.51 -24.80 43.75
C GLN A 31 -22.01 -23.43 44.29
N THR A 32 -22.82 -22.44 44.71
CA THR A 32 -24.27 -22.11 44.70
C THR A 32 -24.38 -20.64 45.16
N GLY A 33 -25.39 -19.86 44.75
CA GLY A 33 -25.63 -18.57 45.42
C GLY A 33 -26.50 -17.54 44.70
N ALA A 34 -27.81 -17.75 44.63
CA ALA A 34 -28.75 -16.69 44.23
C ALA A 34 -29.22 -15.88 45.45
N ARG A 35 -29.35 -14.55 45.31
CA ARG A 35 -30.24 -13.73 46.14
C ARG A 35 -30.98 -12.70 45.28
N SER A 36 -32.29 -12.79 45.33
CA SER A 36 -33.23 -11.81 44.79
C SER A 36 -33.48 -10.67 45.79
N TRP A 37 -33.86 -9.50 45.30
CA TRP A 37 -34.73 -8.56 46.01
C TRP A 37 -35.69 -7.90 45.02
N LEU A 38 -36.99 -7.97 45.32
CA LEU A 38 -38.08 -7.28 44.63
C LEU A 38 -38.49 -6.05 45.44
N GLY A 39 -38.94 -4.98 44.77
CA GLY A 39 -39.43 -3.77 45.42
C GLY A 39 -40.32 -2.93 44.50
N ASN A 40 -41.64 -3.02 44.72
CA ASN A 40 -42.71 -2.45 43.88
C ASN A 40 -42.69 -0.92 43.70
N GLY A 41 -43.24 -0.44 42.56
CA GLY A 41 -43.46 1.00 42.34
C GLY A 41 -44.21 1.39 41.05
N THR A 42 -45.49 1.03 40.90
CA THR A 42 -46.43 1.69 39.96
C THR A 42 -46.69 3.15 40.40
N PRO A 43 -47.12 4.13 39.54
CA PRO A 43 -48.19 3.92 38.53
C PRO A 43 -48.24 4.85 37.28
N ARG A 44 -49.39 4.72 36.56
CA ARG A 44 -50.07 5.68 35.65
C ARG A 44 -49.73 5.71 34.15
N ARG A 45 -50.66 5.11 33.40
CA ARG A 45 -51.07 5.53 32.04
C ARG A 45 -51.72 6.91 32.09
N LEU A 46 -51.65 7.66 30.98
CA LEU A 46 -52.57 8.76 30.67
C LEU A 46 -53.10 8.61 29.24
N ARG A 47 -54.37 9.00 29.02
CA ARG A 47 -55.05 9.00 27.72
C ARG A 47 -55.29 10.45 27.27
N TRP A 48 -55.22 10.65 25.95
CA TRP A 48 -56.03 11.51 25.06
C TRP A 48 -57.14 12.39 25.68
N PRO A 49 -57.34 13.62 25.15
CA PRO A 49 -58.06 13.85 23.87
C PRO A 49 -57.20 14.65 22.86
N GLY A 50 -57.59 14.93 21.60
CA GLY A 50 -58.84 14.75 20.85
C GLY A 50 -58.95 15.89 19.80
N TRP A 51 -59.40 15.60 18.57
CA TRP A 51 -59.41 16.56 17.43
C TRP A 51 -60.56 17.62 17.52
N PRO A 52 -60.65 18.59 16.58
CA PRO A 52 -61.31 18.38 15.27
C PRO A 52 -60.41 18.76 14.07
N VAL A 53 -60.34 18.03 12.95
CA VAL A 53 -61.33 17.75 11.86
C VAL A 53 -61.81 19.00 11.10
N GLY A 54 -61.52 19.05 9.79
CA GLY A 54 -62.08 19.97 8.78
C GLY A 54 -61.14 20.04 7.55
N LEU A 55 -61.26 19.16 6.54
CA LEU A 55 -62.05 19.34 5.29
C LEU A 55 -61.65 20.61 4.49
N THR A 56 -61.36 20.62 3.18
CA THR A 56 -61.51 19.59 2.12
C THR A 56 -60.76 19.95 0.81
N LEU A 57 -60.44 18.93 0.00
CA LEU A 57 -60.44 18.88 -1.48
C LEU A 57 -59.87 20.03 -2.36
N ALA A 58 -58.67 19.79 -2.90
CA ALA A 58 -58.36 19.50 -4.32
C ALA A 58 -58.75 20.44 -5.51
N TRP A 59 -57.84 20.40 -6.51
CA TRP A 59 -57.95 20.67 -7.97
C TRP A 59 -57.50 22.01 -8.58
N ALA A 60 -57.00 21.84 -9.82
CA ALA A 60 -56.66 22.81 -10.88
C ALA A 60 -55.44 23.74 -10.65
N GLY A 61 -54.44 23.59 -11.50
CA GLY A 61 -53.35 24.55 -11.65
C GLY A 61 -53.57 25.48 -12.85
N LEU A 62 -52.61 26.38 -13.11
CA LEU A 62 -52.42 26.96 -14.44
C LEU A 62 -50.94 27.32 -14.66
N LEU A 63 -50.43 27.01 -15.84
CA LEU A 63 -49.12 27.44 -16.31
C LEU A 63 -49.23 28.91 -16.78
N VAL A 64 -48.34 29.80 -16.32
CA VAL A 64 -48.23 31.16 -16.87
C VAL A 64 -46.77 31.46 -17.21
N LEU A 65 -46.47 31.41 -18.51
CA LEU A 65 -45.24 31.93 -19.10
C LEU A 65 -45.32 33.46 -19.19
N SER A 66 -44.47 34.18 -18.46
CA SER A 66 -44.24 35.62 -18.64
C SER A 66 -42.95 35.85 -19.42
N LEU A 67 -43.07 36.01 -20.74
CA LEU A 67 -41.99 36.47 -21.61
C LEU A 67 -41.76 37.97 -21.42
N ALA A 68 -40.77 38.34 -20.59
CA ALA A 68 -40.24 39.69 -20.55
C ALA A 68 -39.11 39.84 -21.60
N ARG A 69 -39.33 40.66 -22.62
CA ARG A 69 -38.27 41.07 -23.55
C ARG A 69 -37.30 42.01 -22.82
N LEU A 70 -36.00 41.69 -22.86
CA LEU A 70 -34.94 42.62 -22.49
C LEU A 70 -34.34 43.22 -23.76
N GLU A 71 -34.42 44.53 -23.89
CA GLU A 71 -33.72 45.30 -24.92
C GLU A 71 -32.28 45.55 -24.47
N THR A 72 -31.31 45.25 -25.33
CA THR A 72 -29.88 45.47 -25.08
C THR A 72 -29.41 46.78 -25.72
N PRO A 73 -28.64 47.63 -25.02
CA PRO A 73 -27.70 48.53 -25.66
C PRO A 73 -26.37 47.79 -25.88
N ALA A 74 -25.80 47.93 -27.08
CA ALA A 74 -24.47 47.42 -27.37
C ALA A 74 -23.37 48.28 -26.70
N ALA A 75 -22.31 47.64 -26.24
CA ALA A 75 -21.03 48.28 -25.92
C ALA A 75 -19.91 47.46 -26.59
N GLU A 76 -18.90 48.16 -27.08
CA GLU A 76 -17.93 47.62 -28.05
C GLU A 76 -16.80 46.82 -27.38
N GLY A 77 -16.36 45.78 -28.08
CA GLY A 77 -14.96 45.36 -28.22
C GLY A 77 -14.07 45.31 -26.98
N ASP A 78 -13.92 44.11 -26.43
CA ASP A 78 -12.63 43.67 -25.89
C ASP A 78 -12.28 42.29 -26.46
N ALA A 79 -11.00 42.05 -26.73
CA ALA A 79 -10.52 40.78 -27.28
C ALA A 79 -10.66 39.65 -26.24
N PRO A 80 -10.89 38.39 -26.65
CA PRO A 80 -11.03 37.29 -25.70
C PRO A 80 -9.72 37.08 -24.93
N SER A 81 -9.71 37.52 -23.67
CA SER A 81 -8.66 37.17 -22.73
C SER A 81 -8.66 35.66 -22.50
N ALA A 82 -7.48 35.10 -22.24
CA ALA A 82 -7.35 33.69 -21.92
C ALA A 82 -8.29 33.34 -20.74
N ILE A 83 -9.06 32.26 -20.90
CA ILE A 83 -10.07 31.84 -19.92
C ILE A 83 -9.36 31.59 -18.58
N ALA A 84 -9.47 32.56 -17.68
CA ALA A 84 -9.12 32.39 -16.28
C ALA A 84 -9.96 31.24 -15.70
N GLY A 85 -9.41 30.51 -14.73
CA GLY A 85 -10.05 29.32 -14.15
C GLY A 85 -11.54 29.56 -13.86
N ASP A 86 -12.36 28.58 -14.27
CA ASP A 86 -13.81 28.52 -14.52
C ASP A 86 -14.82 29.30 -13.63
N GLY A 87 -14.39 30.06 -12.63
CA GLY A 87 -15.23 30.80 -11.70
C GLY A 87 -15.91 29.92 -10.66
N LEU A 88 -15.99 28.60 -10.87
CA LEU A 88 -16.66 27.67 -9.96
C LEU A 88 -15.99 27.64 -8.59
N ALA A 89 -14.65 27.77 -8.55
CA ALA A 89 -13.91 27.90 -7.30
C ALA A 89 -14.29 29.15 -6.47
N ALA A 90 -14.71 30.25 -7.12
CA ALA A 90 -15.19 31.46 -6.43
C ALA A 90 -16.65 31.33 -5.94
N HIS A 91 -17.38 30.32 -6.42
CA HIS A 91 -18.74 29.99 -6.02
C HIS A 91 -18.83 28.70 -5.18
N ALA A 92 -17.68 28.14 -4.77
CA ALA A 92 -17.58 26.93 -3.96
C ALA A 92 -17.32 27.25 -2.48
N PHE A 93 -17.81 26.39 -1.58
CA PHE A 93 -17.37 26.39 -0.19
C PHE A 93 -15.94 25.84 -0.10
N THR A 94 -15.11 26.40 0.79
CA THR A 94 -13.71 25.98 0.97
C THR A 94 -13.64 24.48 1.27
N ALA A 95 -12.93 23.73 0.41
CA ALA A 95 -12.78 22.29 0.55
C ALA A 95 -12.10 21.91 1.87
N LEU A 96 -12.67 20.90 2.56
CA LEU A 96 -12.07 20.27 3.73
C LEU A 96 -11.57 18.87 3.32
N GLY A 97 -10.35 18.52 3.69
CA GLY A 97 -9.72 17.24 3.31
C GLY A 97 -9.15 17.21 1.88
N SER A 98 -9.33 18.25 1.08
CA SER A 98 -8.78 18.35 -0.28
C SER A 98 -8.24 19.76 -0.53
N PRO A 99 -7.16 19.95 -1.32
CA PRO A 99 -6.68 21.27 -1.74
C PRO A 99 -7.80 22.15 -2.32
N ALA A 100 -8.03 23.30 -1.67
CA ALA A 100 -9.01 24.29 -2.11
C ALA A 100 -8.52 25.11 -3.33
N GLN A 101 -7.21 25.34 -3.43
CA GLN A 101 -6.57 25.94 -4.61
C GLN A 101 -5.74 24.88 -5.33
N ARG A 102 -6.00 24.68 -6.62
CA ARG A 102 -5.42 23.59 -7.43
C ARG A 102 -4.71 24.20 -8.64
N LYS A 103 -3.39 24.02 -8.72
CA LYS A 103 -2.60 24.37 -9.91
C LYS A 103 -2.68 23.28 -10.98
N VAL A 104 -2.78 22.03 -10.54
CA VAL A 104 -2.97 20.86 -11.39
C VAL A 104 -4.31 20.24 -11.03
N ASN A 105 -5.24 20.22 -11.97
CA ASN A 105 -6.51 19.51 -11.82
C ASN A 105 -6.37 18.09 -12.36
N VAL A 106 -6.88 17.12 -11.59
CA VAL A 106 -6.91 15.69 -11.90
C VAL A 106 -8.28 15.17 -11.48
N GLU A 107 -8.85 14.26 -12.25
CA GLU A 107 -10.16 13.67 -11.99
C GLU A 107 -9.96 12.33 -11.28
N TRP A 108 -10.06 12.31 -9.95
CA TRP A 108 -9.85 11.12 -9.12
C TRP A 108 -11.03 10.11 -9.14
N ASN A 109 -11.76 10.07 -10.25
CA ASN A 109 -12.91 9.21 -10.49
C ASN A 109 -12.72 8.26 -11.69
N ARG A 110 -11.49 8.07 -12.15
CA ARG A 110 -11.13 7.13 -13.22
C ARG A 110 -9.70 6.64 -13.04
N PHE A 111 -9.42 5.49 -13.63
CA PHE A 111 -8.06 4.95 -13.74
C PHE A 111 -7.34 5.57 -14.93
N TYR A 112 -6.03 5.73 -14.80
CA TYR A 112 -5.15 6.27 -15.84
C TYR A 112 -4.11 5.23 -16.20
N ASP A 113 -3.82 5.02 -17.49
CA ASP A 113 -2.69 4.20 -17.93
C ASP A 113 -1.34 4.82 -17.54
N SER A 114 -0.23 4.12 -17.83
CA SER A 114 1.13 4.56 -17.51
C SER A 114 1.43 5.95 -18.10
N ALA A 115 0.93 6.23 -19.30
CA ALA A 115 1.06 7.52 -19.97
C ALA A 115 0.23 8.63 -19.29
N GLY A 116 -0.97 8.31 -18.82
CA GLY A 116 -1.82 9.19 -18.01
C GLY A 116 -1.20 9.52 -16.66
N LEU A 117 -0.71 8.52 -15.93
CA LEU A 117 0.02 8.69 -14.67
C LEU A 117 1.29 9.53 -14.88
N ALA A 118 2.09 9.24 -15.90
CA ALA A 118 3.26 10.04 -16.28
C ALA A 118 2.89 11.49 -16.63
N THR A 119 1.71 11.73 -17.20
CA THR A 119 1.21 13.08 -17.50
C THR A 119 0.80 13.83 -16.24
N ILE A 120 0.20 13.16 -15.25
CA ILE A 120 -0.09 13.74 -13.93
C ILE A 120 1.22 14.14 -13.23
N LEU A 121 2.22 13.25 -13.19
CA LEU A 121 3.51 13.54 -12.56
C LEU A 121 4.27 14.69 -13.25
N ARG A 122 4.26 14.75 -14.59
CA ARG A 122 4.86 15.87 -15.35
C ARG A 122 4.21 17.21 -15.02
N ARG A 123 2.87 17.28 -15.05
CA ARG A 123 2.13 18.50 -14.69
C ARG A 123 2.41 18.95 -13.26
N LEU A 124 2.55 18.02 -12.32
CA LEU A 124 2.96 18.32 -10.94
C LEU A 124 4.38 18.87 -10.89
N HIS A 125 5.32 18.28 -11.63
CA HIS A 125 6.69 18.79 -11.69
C HIS A 125 6.77 20.20 -12.28
N GLU A 126 6.06 20.45 -13.38
CA GLU A 126 5.95 21.77 -14.04
C GLU A 126 5.33 22.85 -13.12
N ALA A 127 4.32 22.49 -12.32
CA ALA A 127 3.64 23.41 -11.40
C ALA A 127 4.36 23.64 -10.06
N PHE A 128 5.24 22.70 -9.66
CA PHE A 128 5.96 22.70 -8.38
C PHE A 128 7.45 22.30 -8.52
N PRO A 129 8.24 22.91 -9.43
CA PRO A 129 9.60 22.47 -9.76
C PRO A 129 10.62 22.67 -8.63
N GLN A 130 10.28 23.45 -7.60
CA GLN A 130 11.09 23.62 -6.40
C GLN A 130 10.89 22.50 -5.37
N LEU A 131 9.73 21.84 -5.36
CA LEU A 131 9.39 20.77 -4.41
C LEU A 131 9.61 19.38 -4.99
N THR A 132 9.87 19.27 -6.30
CA THR A 132 9.76 18.00 -7.01
C THR A 132 10.93 17.75 -7.97
N ARG A 133 11.23 16.48 -8.18
CA ARG A 133 12.05 16.00 -9.31
C ARG A 133 11.37 14.80 -9.94
N LEU A 134 11.34 14.75 -11.26
CA LEU A 134 10.78 13.65 -12.03
C LEU A 134 11.89 12.95 -12.81
N TYR A 135 12.02 11.64 -12.62
CA TYR A 135 12.99 10.79 -13.33
C TYR A 135 12.45 9.36 -13.44
N ALA A 136 12.98 8.58 -14.37
CA ALA A 136 12.70 7.15 -14.44
C ALA A 136 13.71 6.38 -13.56
N LEU A 137 13.24 5.35 -12.84
CA LEU A 137 14.10 4.42 -12.11
C LEU A 137 14.82 3.44 -13.05
N GLY A 138 14.14 3.11 -14.15
CA GLY A 138 14.56 2.16 -15.16
C GLY A 138 13.48 2.06 -16.24
N GLN A 139 13.50 0.97 -17.00
CA GLN A 139 12.51 0.65 -18.03
C GLN A 139 11.97 -0.75 -17.78
N SER A 140 10.71 -0.97 -18.17
CA SER A 140 10.10 -2.29 -18.22
C SER A 140 10.61 -3.14 -19.39
N VAL A 141 10.17 -4.38 -19.47
CA VAL A 141 10.42 -5.31 -20.59
C VAL A 141 10.11 -4.67 -21.96
N GLN A 142 8.97 -3.97 -22.11
CA GLN A 142 8.61 -3.26 -23.35
C GLN A 142 9.18 -1.83 -23.44
N GLY A 143 10.13 -1.46 -22.58
CA GLY A 143 10.84 -0.18 -22.63
C GLY A 143 10.09 1.02 -22.02
N ARG A 144 8.97 0.82 -21.33
CA ARG A 144 8.24 1.92 -20.68
C ARG A 144 8.99 2.40 -19.43
N PRO A 145 9.14 3.73 -19.22
CA PRO A 145 9.84 4.27 -18.06
C PRO A 145 9.07 4.07 -16.74
N LEU A 146 9.74 3.53 -15.73
CA LEU A 146 9.22 3.45 -14.35
C LEU A 146 9.39 4.82 -13.67
N TRP A 147 8.39 5.70 -13.81
CA TRP A 147 8.47 7.08 -13.31
C TRP A 147 8.42 7.18 -11.78
N CYS A 148 9.41 7.87 -11.21
CA CYS A 148 9.43 8.32 -9.83
C CYS A 148 9.29 9.85 -9.76
N LEU A 149 8.35 10.33 -8.94
CA LEU A 149 8.33 11.72 -8.50
C LEU A 149 8.91 11.78 -7.07
N GLU A 150 10.11 12.33 -6.95
CA GLU A 150 10.68 12.75 -5.66
C GLU A 150 9.95 14.03 -5.21
N VAL A 151 9.41 14.05 -3.99
CA VAL A 151 8.73 15.21 -3.39
C VAL A 151 9.36 15.53 -2.03
N THR A 152 9.95 16.71 -1.89
CA THR A 152 10.54 17.22 -0.65
C THR A 152 10.71 18.74 -0.71
N ALA A 153 10.69 19.42 0.45
CA ALA A 153 11.07 20.83 0.48
C ALA A 153 12.58 20.97 0.17
N PRO A 154 13.00 21.95 -0.65
CA PRO A 154 14.42 22.17 -0.92
C PRO A 154 15.13 22.83 0.28
N GLN A 155 14.37 23.54 1.12
CA GLN A 155 14.81 23.99 2.45
C GLN A 155 14.42 22.96 3.53
N GLY A 156 15.05 23.08 4.70
CA GLY A 156 14.81 22.20 5.85
C GLY A 156 16.02 22.19 6.79
N PRO A 157 15.93 21.51 7.95
CA PRO A 157 17.04 21.38 8.90
C PRO A 157 18.12 20.38 8.46
N CYS A 158 17.88 19.66 7.36
CA CYS A 158 18.76 18.67 6.75
C CYS A 158 18.74 18.87 5.21
N PRO A 159 19.89 18.78 4.51
CA PRO A 159 19.91 18.82 3.04
C PRO A 159 19.01 17.74 2.44
N ALA A 160 18.29 18.03 1.36
CA ALA A 160 17.30 17.12 0.76
C ALA A 160 17.82 15.68 0.54
N ALA A 161 19.00 15.52 -0.05
CA ALA A 161 19.66 14.22 -0.29
C ALA A 161 20.11 13.46 0.99
N ARG A 162 19.96 14.09 2.16
CA ARG A 162 20.25 13.50 3.48
C ARG A 162 19.01 13.43 4.38
N LYS A 163 17.84 13.91 3.96
CA LYS A 163 16.59 13.76 4.72
C LYS A 163 16.17 12.28 4.74
N PRO A 164 15.56 11.76 5.83
CA PRO A 164 14.95 10.43 5.85
C PRO A 164 13.94 10.27 4.72
N GLY A 165 14.02 9.16 3.98
CA GLY A 165 13.18 8.88 2.82
C GLY A 165 12.13 7.79 3.08
N VAL A 166 10.95 7.97 2.50
CA VAL A 166 9.97 6.89 2.29
C VAL A 166 9.87 6.59 0.79
N LEU A 167 9.97 5.32 0.43
CA LEU A 167 9.65 4.84 -0.92
C LEU A 167 8.26 4.24 -0.91
N ALA A 168 7.39 4.73 -1.79
CA ALA A 168 6.07 4.17 -2.04
C ALA A 168 5.99 3.69 -3.49
N VAL A 169 5.64 2.41 -3.67
CA VAL A 169 5.45 1.77 -4.97
C VAL A 169 4.05 1.17 -5.10
N ALA A 170 3.60 0.96 -6.33
CA ALA A 170 2.34 0.28 -6.62
C ALA A 170 2.44 -0.44 -7.97
N ASN A 171 1.42 -1.24 -8.29
CA ASN A 171 1.36 -2.04 -9.52
C ASN A 171 2.66 -2.81 -9.76
N ILE A 172 3.05 -3.63 -8.79
CA ILE A 172 3.93 -4.77 -9.07
C ILE A 172 3.15 -5.84 -9.84
N HIS A 173 1.85 -5.97 -9.55
CA HIS A 173 0.88 -6.66 -10.37
C HIS A 173 0.12 -5.69 -11.28
N GLY A 174 -0.01 -6.03 -12.57
CA GLY A 174 -0.60 -5.14 -13.59
C GLY A 174 -2.07 -4.81 -13.34
N ASN A 175 -2.85 -5.83 -12.97
CA ASN A 175 -4.29 -5.73 -12.67
C ASN A 175 -4.64 -5.16 -11.27
N GLU A 176 -3.71 -4.48 -10.60
CA GLU A 176 -3.92 -3.88 -9.27
C GLU A 176 -4.00 -2.35 -9.34
N VAL A 177 -4.56 -1.85 -10.46
CA VAL A 177 -4.41 -0.47 -10.98
C VAL A 177 -4.49 0.63 -9.92
N GLN A 178 -5.44 0.52 -8.98
CA GLN A 178 -5.80 1.57 -8.00
C GLN A 178 -4.65 2.05 -7.11
N GLY A 179 -3.59 1.26 -6.94
CA GLY A 179 -2.42 1.68 -6.17
C GLY A 179 -1.69 2.85 -6.84
N GLY A 180 -1.66 2.90 -8.17
CA GLY A 180 -1.05 3.99 -8.91
C GLY A 180 -1.78 5.32 -8.74
N GLU A 181 -3.10 5.32 -8.74
CA GLU A 181 -3.90 6.51 -8.43
C GLU A 181 -3.69 6.96 -6.98
N ALA A 182 -3.58 6.05 -6.00
CA ALA A 182 -3.30 6.42 -4.61
C ALA A 182 -1.92 7.11 -4.44
N ILE A 183 -0.89 6.68 -5.18
CA ILE A 183 0.43 7.31 -5.19
C ILE A 183 0.40 8.66 -5.93
N ALA A 184 -0.24 8.73 -7.09
CA ALA A 184 -0.40 9.98 -7.83
C ALA A 184 -1.21 11.02 -7.03
N TYR A 185 -2.24 10.57 -6.30
CA TYR A 185 -3.00 11.40 -5.36
C TYR A 185 -2.12 11.90 -4.21
N THR A 186 -1.25 11.04 -3.66
CA THR A 186 -0.29 11.43 -2.61
C THR A 186 0.66 12.52 -3.11
N ALA A 187 1.23 12.36 -4.30
CA ALA A 187 2.07 13.38 -4.94
C ALA A 187 1.32 14.71 -5.11
N TRP A 188 0.09 14.64 -5.64
CA TRP A 188 -0.77 15.80 -5.87
C TRP A 188 -1.13 16.53 -4.57
N TYR A 189 -1.51 15.78 -3.53
CA TYR A 189 -1.89 16.32 -2.23
C TYR A 189 -0.71 17.01 -1.53
N LEU A 190 0.46 16.35 -1.50
CA LEU A 190 1.68 16.90 -0.92
C LEU A 190 2.09 18.22 -1.60
N CYS A 191 2.10 18.27 -2.94
CA CYS A 191 2.50 19.47 -3.69
C CYS A 191 1.59 20.67 -3.42
N HIS A 192 0.26 20.46 -3.36
CA HIS A 192 -0.69 21.55 -3.16
C HIS A 192 -0.83 22.00 -1.70
N GLN A 193 -0.62 21.11 -0.73
CA GLN A 193 -0.80 21.41 0.69
C GLN A 193 0.47 21.94 1.37
N TYR A 194 1.64 21.85 0.73
CA TYR A 194 2.86 22.47 1.24
C TYR A 194 2.71 23.98 1.43
N GLY A 195 3.06 24.48 2.61
CA GLY A 195 2.87 25.89 2.98
C GLY A 195 1.42 26.27 3.33
N GLN A 196 0.43 25.39 3.12
CA GLN A 196 -0.98 25.60 3.45
C GLN A 196 -1.40 24.82 4.70
N LEU A 197 -1.00 23.55 4.80
CA LEU A 197 -1.33 22.66 5.92
C LEU A 197 -0.07 22.36 6.74
N PRO A 198 0.04 22.84 8.00
CA PRO A 198 1.27 22.68 8.80
C PRO A 198 1.78 21.24 8.94
N ALA A 199 0.89 20.25 8.94
CA ALA A 199 1.27 18.83 8.97
C ALA A 199 2.00 18.38 7.69
N VAL A 200 1.59 18.86 6.51
CA VAL A 200 2.27 18.56 5.23
C VAL A 200 3.57 19.36 5.10
N THR A 201 3.58 20.62 5.55
CA THR A 201 4.81 21.41 5.63
C THR A 201 5.86 20.71 6.49
N GLU A 202 5.51 20.27 7.70
CA GLU A 202 6.45 19.52 8.57
C GLU A 202 6.98 18.24 7.90
N LEU A 203 6.11 17.49 7.20
CA LEU A 203 6.53 16.27 6.50
C LEU A 203 7.57 16.56 5.42
N LEU A 204 7.36 17.56 4.56
CA LEU A 204 8.28 17.86 3.45
C LEU A 204 9.53 18.63 3.90
N ASP A 205 9.45 19.41 4.98
CA ASP A 205 10.61 20.05 5.62
C ASP A 205 11.59 19.01 6.17
N HIS A 206 11.09 17.89 6.70
CA HIS A 206 11.91 16.87 7.34
C HIS A 206 12.23 15.65 6.47
N TYR A 207 11.39 15.27 5.51
CA TYR A 207 11.47 13.98 4.81
C TYR A 207 11.48 14.10 3.27
N VAL A 208 11.78 13.00 2.60
CA VAL A 208 11.62 12.82 1.14
C VAL A 208 10.60 11.73 0.87
N PHE A 209 9.69 11.98 -0.06
CA PHE A 209 8.78 10.97 -0.59
C PHE A 209 9.23 10.60 -2.00
N TYR A 210 9.61 9.35 -2.21
CA TYR A 210 9.88 8.79 -3.53
C TYR A 210 8.63 8.02 -3.97
N LEU A 211 7.90 8.57 -4.94
CA LEU A 211 6.56 8.13 -5.30
C LEU A 211 6.57 7.52 -6.70
N VAL A 212 6.34 6.20 -6.79
CA VAL A 212 6.41 5.41 -8.03
C VAL A 212 5.03 4.78 -8.31
N PRO A 213 4.16 5.42 -9.13
CA PRO A 213 2.79 4.96 -9.32
C PRO A 213 2.65 3.58 -9.97
N THR A 214 3.64 3.13 -10.74
CA THR A 214 3.63 1.80 -11.33
C THR A 214 5.05 1.30 -11.52
N ILE A 215 5.30 0.04 -11.14
CA ILE A 215 6.56 -0.64 -11.45
C ILE A 215 6.40 -1.71 -12.53
N ASN A 216 5.19 -2.19 -12.79
CA ASN A 216 4.79 -3.01 -13.94
C ASN A 216 3.88 -2.20 -14.89
N PRO A 217 4.41 -1.20 -15.64
CA PRO A 217 3.61 -0.35 -16.51
C PRO A 217 3.06 -1.08 -17.73
N ASP A 218 3.70 -2.17 -18.16
CA ASP A 218 3.31 -2.88 -19.37
C ASP A 218 2.01 -3.66 -19.19
N SER A 219 1.94 -4.53 -18.17
CA SER A 219 0.71 -5.27 -17.84
C SER A 219 -0.40 -4.35 -17.34
N ARG A 220 -0.03 -3.21 -16.73
CA ARG A 220 -0.99 -2.18 -16.33
C ARG A 220 -1.70 -1.55 -17.53
N ASP A 221 -0.94 -1.17 -18.55
CA ASP A 221 -1.50 -0.62 -19.79
C ASP A 221 -2.36 -1.67 -20.50
N TYR A 222 -1.87 -2.92 -20.57
CA TYR A 222 -2.62 -4.03 -21.14
C TYR A 222 -3.97 -4.23 -20.44
N TRP A 223 -3.98 -4.39 -19.11
CA TRP A 223 -5.20 -4.68 -18.35
C TRP A 223 -6.26 -3.57 -18.48
N LEU A 224 -5.85 -2.31 -18.61
CA LEU A 224 -6.79 -1.22 -18.90
C LEU A 224 -7.30 -1.25 -20.35
N GLN A 225 -6.40 -1.40 -21.33
CA GLN A 225 -6.69 -1.10 -22.74
C GLN A 225 -7.25 -2.29 -23.55
N GLN A 226 -7.00 -3.54 -23.13
CA GLN A 226 -7.42 -4.75 -23.84
C GLN A 226 -8.60 -5.46 -23.14
N PRO A 227 -9.37 -6.29 -23.84
CA PRO A 227 -10.25 -7.27 -23.21
C PRO A 227 -9.48 -8.15 -22.23
N GLY A 228 -10.17 -8.63 -21.19
CA GLY A 228 -9.59 -9.50 -20.17
C GLY A 228 -10.53 -9.67 -18.99
N THR A 229 -10.24 -10.61 -18.09
CA THR A 229 -10.97 -10.76 -16.82
C THR A 229 -10.41 -9.81 -15.74
N PRO A 230 -11.04 -9.69 -14.55
CA PRO A 230 -10.40 -9.04 -13.41
C PRO A 230 -9.02 -9.64 -13.05
N SER A 231 -8.79 -10.93 -13.31
CA SER A 231 -7.62 -11.68 -12.81
C SER A 231 -6.45 -11.78 -13.79
N ASN A 232 -6.68 -11.64 -15.10
CA ASN A 232 -5.62 -11.77 -16.12
C ASN A 232 -4.62 -10.60 -15.99
N ARG A 233 -3.42 -10.78 -16.58
CA ARG A 233 -2.37 -9.75 -16.66
C ARG A 233 -1.94 -9.22 -15.27
N ARG A 234 -1.90 -10.15 -14.32
CA ARG A 234 -1.28 -9.98 -13.00
C ARG A 234 0.25 -9.89 -13.12
N SER A 235 0.83 -10.84 -13.85
CA SER A 235 2.27 -11.01 -14.13
C SER A 235 2.83 -9.86 -14.97
N GLY A 236 4.10 -9.92 -15.38
CA GLY A 236 4.62 -9.04 -16.44
C GLY A 236 4.15 -9.46 -17.84
N VAL A 237 4.84 -8.99 -18.89
CA VAL A 237 4.56 -9.34 -20.30
C VAL A 237 5.80 -9.80 -21.08
N ALA A 238 6.86 -10.24 -20.39
CA ALA A 238 7.86 -11.05 -21.08
C ALA A 238 7.21 -12.40 -21.43
N PRO A 239 7.35 -12.91 -22.67
CA PRO A 239 6.85 -14.23 -23.02
C PRO A 239 7.53 -15.31 -22.20
N VAL A 240 6.75 -16.27 -21.69
CA VAL A 240 7.24 -17.44 -20.96
C VAL A 240 6.59 -18.70 -21.53
N ASP A 241 7.34 -19.79 -21.48
CA ASP A 241 6.89 -21.17 -21.70
C ASP A 241 6.57 -21.71 -20.30
N ASP A 242 5.32 -21.51 -19.86
CA ASP A 242 4.93 -21.57 -18.44
C ASP A 242 4.74 -23.02 -17.94
N ASP A 243 4.49 -23.97 -18.84
CA ASP A 243 4.35 -25.40 -18.53
C ASP A 243 5.52 -26.28 -19.07
N HIS A 244 6.43 -25.69 -19.86
CA HIS A 244 7.60 -26.31 -20.50
C HIS A 244 7.29 -27.28 -21.66
N ASP A 245 6.19 -27.08 -22.38
CA ASP A 245 5.87 -27.87 -23.58
C ASP A 245 6.67 -27.43 -24.83
N GLY A 246 7.11 -26.16 -24.86
CA GLY A 246 7.98 -25.58 -25.87
C GLY A 246 7.36 -24.53 -26.81
N LEU A 247 6.12 -24.07 -26.61
CA LEU A 247 5.68 -22.79 -27.18
C LEU A 247 5.40 -21.73 -26.07
N LEU A 248 4.69 -20.63 -26.37
CA LEU A 248 4.75 -19.40 -25.57
C LEU A 248 3.40 -18.66 -25.53
N ASP A 249 2.89 -18.40 -24.33
CA ASP A 249 1.70 -17.60 -24.05
C ASP A 249 0.46 -18.00 -24.89
N GLU A 250 0.11 -19.28 -24.91
CA GLU A 250 -0.66 -19.92 -25.99
C GLU A 250 -2.19 -19.77 -25.91
N ASP A 251 -2.74 -19.66 -24.72
CA ASP A 251 -4.19 -19.77 -24.49
C ASP A 251 -4.67 -18.76 -23.42
N ASP A 252 -4.59 -17.47 -23.77
CA ASP A 252 -5.27 -16.39 -23.06
C ASP A 252 -6.72 -16.22 -23.57
N VAL A 253 -7.49 -15.37 -22.88
CA VAL A 253 -8.92 -15.18 -23.12
C VAL A 253 -9.32 -14.56 -24.47
N ASP A 254 -10.25 -15.21 -25.16
CA ASP A 254 -10.88 -14.73 -26.39
C ASP A 254 -12.16 -13.90 -26.14
N ASP A 255 -12.23 -12.73 -26.78
CA ASP A 255 -13.44 -11.90 -26.90
C ASP A 255 -14.29 -12.46 -28.07
N LEU A 256 -15.10 -13.48 -27.77
CA LEU A 256 -15.86 -14.27 -28.75
C LEU A 256 -17.01 -13.47 -29.36
N ASP A 257 -17.67 -12.61 -28.57
CA ASP A 257 -18.78 -11.77 -29.02
C ASP A 257 -18.36 -10.36 -29.50
N GLY A 258 -17.18 -9.90 -29.11
CA GLY A 258 -16.60 -8.62 -29.55
C GLY A 258 -17.12 -7.40 -28.78
N ASP A 259 -17.74 -7.56 -27.61
CA ASP A 259 -18.20 -6.45 -26.75
C ASP A 259 -17.08 -5.78 -25.94
N GLY A 260 -15.89 -6.38 -25.92
CA GLY A 260 -14.70 -5.89 -25.22
C GLY A 260 -14.58 -6.35 -23.77
N ALA A 261 -15.49 -7.18 -23.26
CA ALA A 261 -15.50 -7.69 -21.89
C ALA A 261 -15.63 -9.21 -21.83
N ILE A 262 -14.51 -9.88 -21.57
CA ILE A 262 -14.43 -11.32 -21.30
C ILE A 262 -15.34 -11.65 -20.10
N THR A 263 -16.48 -12.29 -20.38
CA THR A 263 -17.45 -12.68 -19.36
C THR A 263 -17.50 -14.20 -19.18
N GLN A 264 -18.62 -14.77 -18.74
CA GLN A 264 -18.75 -16.21 -18.48
C GLN A 264 -19.55 -16.90 -19.57
N MET A 265 -19.20 -18.15 -19.84
CA MET A 265 -19.95 -19.05 -20.71
C MET A 265 -20.83 -20.01 -19.89
N ARG A 266 -22.06 -20.26 -20.34
CA ARG A 266 -22.94 -21.31 -19.79
C ARG A 266 -23.68 -22.06 -20.89
N ILE A 267 -23.91 -23.35 -20.68
CA ILE A 267 -24.72 -24.20 -21.58
C ILE A 267 -25.96 -24.72 -20.86
N LYS A 268 -27.07 -24.86 -21.59
CA LYS A 268 -28.30 -25.50 -21.07
C LYS A 268 -28.08 -26.99 -20.94
N ASP A 269 -28.22 -27.49 -19.72
CA ASP A 269 -27.94 -28.88 -19.36
C ASP A 269 -29.01 -29.37 -18.36
N PRO A 270 -29.87 -30.33 -18.74
CA PRO A 270 -30.88 -30.91 -17.84
C PRO A 270 -30.32 -31.60 -16.58
N PHE A 271 -29.02 -31.91 -16.56
CA PHE A 271 -28.30 -32.45 -15.41
C PHE A 271 -27.33 -31.45 -14.78
N GLY A 272 -27.32 -30.22 -15.31
CA GLY A 272 -26.48 -29.13 -14.84
C GLY A 272 -26.71 -28.79 -13.38
N ARG A 273 -25.71 -28.17 -12.75
CA ARG A 273 -25.72 -27.86 -11.31
C ARG A 273 -26.12 -26.43 -10.98
N TRP A 274 -26.36 -25.58 -11.98
CA TRP A 274 -26.61 -24.15 -11.82
C TRP A 274 -27.98 -23.74 -12.35
N LYS A 275 -28.56 -22.68 -11.77
CA LYS A 275 -29.73 -21.98 -12.31
C LYS A 275 -29.65 -20.47 -12.03
N PRO A 276 -30.37 -19.61 -12.77
CA PRO A 276 -30.46 -18.19 -12.46
C PRO A 276 -31.03 -17.94 -11.05
N HIS A 277 -30.53 -16.92 -10.34
CA HIS A 277 -31.08 -16.52 -9.04
C HIS A 277 -32.51 -15.97 -9.19
N PRO A 278 -33.50 -16.38 -8.36
CA PRO A 278 -34.90 -16.02 -8.57
C PRO A 278 -35.19 -14.50 -8.56
N GLU A 279 -34.43 -13.71 -7.80
CA GLU A 279 -34.59 -12.24 -7.71
C GLU A 279 -33.59 -11.45 -8.58
N PHE A 280 -32.52 -12.13 -9.03
CA PHE A 280 -31.39 -11.54 -9.75
C PHE A 280 -30.93 -12.41 -10.93
N PRO A 281 -31.83 -12.87 -11.81
CA PRO A 281 -31.53 -13.93 -12.79
C PRO A 281 -30.51 -13.50 -13.86
N GLU A 282 -30.35 -12.20 -14.09
CA GLU A 282 -29.34 -11.64 -14.99
C GLU A 282 -27.95 -11.53 -14.32
N PHE A 283 -27.91 -11.30 -13.00
CA PHE A 283 -26.68 -10.95 -12.26
C PHE A 283 -26.02 -12.12 -11.53
N LEU A 284 -26.79 -13.16 -11.18
CA LEU A 284 -26.33 -14.26 -10.32
C LEU A 284 -26.79 -15.62 -10.84
N MET A 285 -25.84 -16.55 -10.90
CA MET A 285 -26.10 -17.98 -11.00
C MET A 285 -25.94 -18.60 -9.61
N VAL A 286 -26.86 -19.48 -9.22
CA VAL A 286 -26.80 -20.24 -7.96
C VAL A 286 -26.71 -21.73 -8.22
N GLN A 287 -25.85 -22.40 -7.45
CA GLN A 287 -25.75 -23.84 -7.47
C GLN A 287 -26.97 -24.45 -6.76
N VAL A 288 -27.61 -25.44 -7.37
CA VAL A 288 -28.75 -26.13 -6.76
C VAL A 288 -28.32 -27.13 -5.68
N PRO A 289 -29.14 -27.37 -4.64
CA PRO A 289 -28.91 -28.41 -3.64
C PRO A 289 -28.70 -29.82 -4.25
N PRO A 290 -27.96 -30.74 -3.59
CA PRO A 290 -27.65 -32.07 -4.13
C PRO A 290 -28.86 -32.91 -4.56
N ASP A 291 -30.02 -32.70 -3.94
CA ASP A 291 -31.30 -33.37 -4.21
C ASP A 291 -32.13 -32.71 -5.33
N GLN A 292 -31.63 -31.62 -5.93
CA GLN A 292 -32.30 -30.89 -7.02
C GLN A 292 -31.47 -30.95 -8.31
N LEU A 293 -32.16 -30.90 -9.45
CA LEU A 293 -31.56 -30.65 -10.77
C LEU A 293 -31.47 -29.14 -11.02
N GLY A 294 -30.42 -28.72 -11.72
CA GLY A 294 -30.28 -27.37 -12.25
C GLY A 294 -30.78 -27.27 -13.68
N GLU A 295 -30.39 -26.20 -14.35
CA GLU A 295 -30.78 -25.86 -15.73
C GLU A 295 -29.55 -25.61 -16.63
N TYR A 296 -28.39 -25.29 -16.02
CA TYR A 296 -27.17 -24.92 -16.72
C TYR A 296 -25.94 -25.58 -16.11
N THR A 297 -24.94 -25.76 -16.97
CA THR A 297 -23.55 -26.01 -16.61
C THR A 297 -22.75 -24.76 -17.00
N LEU A 298 -21.95 -24.23 -16.06
CA LEU A 298 -21.01 -23.13 -16.34
C LEU A 298 -19.77 -23.73 -17.02
N LEU A 299 -19.29 -23.07 -18.07
CA LEU A 299 -18.19 -23.55 -18.90
C LEU A 299 -16.87 -22.82 -18.63
N GLY A 300 -16.90 -21.70 -17.89
CA GLY A 300 -15.71 -20.92 -17.55
C GLY A 300 -15.84 -19.47 -17.97
N SER A 301 -14.70 -18.79 -18.11
CA SER A 301 -14.61 -17.53 -18.85
C SER A 301 -14.76 -17.79 -20.34
N GLU A 302 -15.17 -16.76 -21.09
CA GLU A 302 -15.10 -16.68 -22.54
C GLU A 302 -13.69 -17.03 -23.07
N GLY A 303 -13.60 -17.82 -24.14
CA GLY A 303 -12.35 -18.42 -24.63
C GLY A 303 -12.56 -19.56 -25.64
N LEU A 304 -11.54 -19.89 -26.42
CA LEU A 304 -11.45 -21.11 -27.23
C LEU A 304 -10.46 -22.12 -26.62
N ASP A 305 -10.43 -23.30 -27.24
CA ASP A 305 -9.40 -24.35 -27.08
C ASP A 305 -8.42 -24.11 -28.24
N ASN A 306 -7.45 -23.21 -28.04
CA ASN A 306 -6.65 -22.63 -29.12
C ASN A 306 -5.53 -23.56 -29.63
N ASP A 307 -5.01 -24.43 -28.76
CA ASP A 307 -3.96 -25.43 -29.04
C ASP A 307 -4.53 -26.84 -29.35
N GLY A 308 -5.73 -27.15 -28.85
CA GLY A 308 -6.41 -28.43 -29.02
C GLY A 308 -6.12 -29.45 -27.92
N ASP A 309 -5.62 -29.06 -26.74
CA ASP A 309 -5.41 -29.96 -25.60
C ASP A 309 -6.74 -30.43 -24.95
N GLY A 310 -7.83 -29.72 -25.23
CA GLY A 310 -9.17 -30.00 -24.69
C GLY A 310 -9.57 -29.11 -23.51
N ARG A 311 -8.79 -28.07 -23.21
CA ARG A 311 -9.08 -27.05 -22.19
C ARG A 311 -9.26 -25.68 -22.85
N VAL A 312 -9.52 -24.66 -22.02
CA VAL A 312 -9.91 -23.31 -22.48
C VAL A 312 -9.41 -22.28 -21.48
N ASN A 313 -8.64 -21.31 -21.96
CA ASN A 313 -7.95 -20.25 -21.22
C ASN A 313 -6.92 -20.75 -20.19
N GLU A 314 -6.07 -21.73 -20.53
CA GLU A 314 -5.11 -22.31 -19.56
C GLU A 314 -3.66 -21.78 -19.61
N ASP A 315 -3.22 -21.08 -20.66
CA ASP A 315 -1.89 -20.43 -20.72
C ASP A 315 -1.95 -18.92 -21.05
N PRO A 316 -2.30 -18.05 -20.07
CA PRO A 316 -2.44 -16.62 -20.28
C PRO A 316 -1.12 -15.86 -20.12
N VAL A 317 -0.70 -15.14 -21.17
CA VAL A 317 0.56 -14.36 -21.26
C VAL A 317 1.18 -13.94 -19.91
N GLY A 318 2.36 -14.49 -19.63
CA GLY A 318 3.33 -13.95 -18.67
C GLY A 318 3.79 -14.88 -17.55
N GLY A 319 2.90 -15.47 -16.74
CA GLY A 319 3.28 -16.47 -15.71
C GLY A 319 4.04 -16.02 -14.46
N TYR A 320 5.11 -15.23 -14.58
CA TYR A 320 6.00 -14.86 -13.47
C TYR A 320 5.42 -13.78 -12.53
N ASP A 321 5.69 -13.91 -11.23
CA ASP A 321 5.27 -12.98 -10.18
C ASP A 321 6.45 -12.10 -9.75
N MET A 322 6.42 -10.82 -10.13
CA MET A 322 7.42 -9.83 -9.74
C MET A 322 7.60 -9.71 -8.20
N ASN A 323 6.58 -10.04 -7.41
CA ASN A 323 6.64 -10.10 -5.95
C ASN A 323 7.09 -11.48 -5.42
N ARG A 324 7.75 -12.29 -6.25
CA ARG A 324 8.59 -13.45 -5.87
C ARG A 324 10.03 -13.32 -6.32
N ASN A 325 10.36 -12.26 -7.06
CA ASN A 325 11.67 -12.08 -7.71
C ASN A 325 12.70 -11.31 -6.86
N TRP A 326 12.46 -11.06 -5.56
CA TRP A 326 13.33 -10.23 -4.72
C TRP A 326 14.41 -11.04 -4.01
N GLY A 327 15.65 -10.53 -4.00
CA GLY A 327 16.84 -11.21 -3.46
C GLY A 327 16.94 -11.29 -1.93
N TRP A 328 15.87 -11.72 -1.26
CA TRP A 328 15.87 -12.08 0.15
C TRP A 328 14.98 -13.29 0.40
N ASP A 329 15.54 -14.35 0.97
CA ASP A 329 14.84 -15.63 1.15
C ASP A 329 14.14 -16.11 -0.14
N TRP A 330 14.79 -15.82 -1.28
CA TRP A 330 14.32 -16.22 -2.60
C TRP A 330 14.46 -17.72 -2.78
N GLN A 331 13.50 -18.34 -3.44
CA GLN A 331 13.49 -19.75 -3.75
C GLN A 331 13.29 -19.93 -5.26
N PRO A 332 13.86 -20.98 -5.87
CA PRO A 332 13.65 -21.30 -7.28
C PRO A 332 12.20 -21.70 -7.54
N ASP A 333 11.80 -21.65 -8.81
CA ASP A 333 10.40 -21.72 -9.21
C ASP A 333 9.65 -22.97 -8.72
N PHE A 334 10.30 -24.14 -8.77
CA PHE A 334 9.76 -25.41 -8.26
C PHE A 334 9.46 -25.44 -6.73
N VAL A 335 9.85 -24.41 -5.98
CA VAL A 335 9.46 -24.18 -4.58
C VAL A 335 8.53 -22.97 -4.46
N GLN A 336 8.74 -21.94 -5.28
CA GLN A 336 7.95 -20.72 -5.31
C GLN A 336 7.62 -20.35 -6.75
N HIS A 337 6.46 -20.80 -7.24
CA HIS A 337 5.98 -20.48 -8.58
C HIS A 337 6.03 -18.97 -8.86
N GLY A 338 6.45 -18.63 -10.08
CA GLY A 338 6.63 -17.27 -10.57
C GLY A 338 7.88 -16.56 -10.06
N ALA A 339 8.84 -17.26 -9.44
CA ALA A 339 10.07 -16.67 -8.93
C ALA A 339 11.07 -16.23 -10.02
N HIS A 340 10.88 -16.74 -11.25
CA HIS A 340 11.76 -16.60 -12.42
C HIS A 340 13.14 -17.28 -12.20
N GLU A 341 14.07 -17.13 -13.14
CA GLU A 341 15.39 -17.78 -13.14
C GLU A 341 16.28 -17.49 -11.89
N TYR A 342 16.30 -16.24 -11.42
CA TYR A 342 17.15 -15.76 -10.31
C TYR A 342 16.64 -14.43 -9.75
N PRO A 343 17.01 -14.02 -8.52
CA PRO A 343 16.50 -12.78 -7.95
C PRO A 343 16.96 -11.54 -8.74
N PHE A 344 16.04 -10.60 -8.96
CA PHE A 344 16.21 -9.42 -9.79
C PHE A 344 16.56 -9.73 -11.25
N SER A 345 16.17 -10.89 -11.78
CA SER A 345 16.23 -11.19 -13.22
C SER A 345 15.39 -10.21 -14.04
N LEU A 346 14.25 -9.78 -13.50
CA LEU A 346 13.31 -8.86 -14.14
C LEU A 346 13.81 -7.39 -14.07
N PRO A 347 13.73 -6.61 -15.16
CA PRO A 347 14.26 -5.25 -15.18
C PRO A 347 13.50 -4.30 -14.23
N GLU A 348 12.20 -4.52 -14.02
CA GLU A 348 11.34 -3.73 -13.14
C GLU A 348 11.77 -3.82 -11.67
N THR A 349 11.89 -5.05 -11.15
CA THR A 349 12.29 -5.31 -9.76
C THR A 349 13.74 -4.88 -9.52
N ARG A 350 14.62 -5.12 -10.51
CA ARG A 350 16.01 -4.66 -10.48
C ARG A 350 16.11 -3.13 -10.37
N ALA A 351 15.36 -2.38 -11.18
CA ALA A 351 15.38 -0.92 -11.15
C ALA A 351 14.98 -0.35 -9.78
N VAL A 352 13.96 -0.93 -9.14
CA VAL A 352 13.53 -0.52 -7.77
C VAL A 352 14.58 -0.91 -6.72
N ALA A 353 15.19 -2.10 -6.85
CA ALA A 353 16.24 -2.56 -5.93
C ALA A 353 17.52 -1.71 -6.03
N GLU A 354 17.99 -1.41 -7.25
CA GLU A 354 19.13 -0.53 -7.50
C GLU A 354 18.88 0.88 -6.96
N PHE A 355 17.69 1.43 -7.18
CA PHE A 355 17.27 2.69 -6.56
C PHE A 355 17.34 2.63 -5.03
N ALA A 356 16.77 1.59 -4.41
CA ALA A 356 16.77 1.44 -2.96
C ALA A 356 18.17 1.19 -2.36
N LEU A 357 19.10 0.62 -3.12
CA LEU A 357 20.51 0.48 -2.74
C LEU A 357 21.25 1.83 -2.82
N ALA A 358 21.00 2.61 -3.87
CA ALA A 358 21.57 3.95 -4.07
C ALA A 358 21.08 5.00 -3.04
N HIS A 359 19.95 4.75 -2.38
CA HIS A 359 19.33 5.64 -1.40
C HIS A 359 19.45 5.08 0.04
N PRO A 360 20.62 5.23 0.71
CA PRO A 360 20.83 4.77 2.09
C PRO A 360 20.01 5.57 3.13
N ASN A 361 19.34 6.64 2.71
CA ASN A 361 18.43 7.43 3.53
C ASN A 361 17.01 6.87 3.65
N LEU A 362 16.67 5.78 2.93
CA LEU A 362 15.38 5.10 3.07
C LEU A 362 15.19 4.56 4.49
N ALA A 363 14.18 5.11 5.18
CA ALA A 363 13.79 4.74 6.54
C ALA A 363 12.47 3.95 6.58
N ALA A 364 11.64 4.08 5.54
CA ALA A 364 10.36 3.40 5.40
C ALA A 364 10.12 2.94 3.95
N PHE A 365 9.37 1.85 3.78
CA PHE A 365 8.89 1.35 2.49
C PHE A 365 7.41 0.97 2.57
N ILE A 366 6.63 1.27 1.53
CA ILE A 366 5.27 0.77 1.37
C ILE A 366 5.01 0.37 -0.08
N SER A 367 4.27 -0.72 -0.27
CA SER A 367 3.73 -1.14 -1.56
C SER A 367 2.21 -1.25 -1.51
N PHE A 368 1.53 -0.79 -2.56
CA PHE A 368 0.08 -0.91 -2.72
C PHE A 368 -0.27 -2.02 -3.74
N HIS A 369 -0.99 -3.03 -3.25
CA HIS A 369 -1.51 -4.21 -3.94
C HIS A 369 -3.05 -4.23 -3.94
N ASN A 370 -3.68 -5.27 -4.51
CA ASN A 370 -5.09 -5.56 -4.24
C ASN A 370 -5.42 -7.08 -4.17
N ALA A 371 -6.43 -7.51 -3.41
CA ALA A 371 -7.45 -6.73 -2.71
C ALA A 371 -7.84 -7.36 -1.37
N GLY A 372 -8.51 -6.56 -0.53
CA GLY A 372 -9.26 -7.08 0.62
C GLY A 372 -9.41 -6.08 1.77
N GLY A 373 -8.67 -4.97 1.76
CA GLY A 373 -8.53 -4.08 2.89
C GLY A 373 -7.61 -4.70 3.93
N MET A 374 -6.32 -4.75 3.66
CA MET A 374 -5.33 -5.32 4.57
C MET A 374 -4.09 -4.43 4.70
N ILE A 375 -3.49 -4.46 5.89
CA ILE A 375 -2.19 -3.85 6.21
C ILE A 375 -1.29 -5.02 6.58
N LEU A 376 -0.58 -5.55 5.60
CA LEU A 376 0.27 -6.73 5.72
C LEU A 376 1.62 -6.38 6.31
N ARG A 377 2.10 -7.23 7.21
CA ARG A 377 3.40 -7.14 7.88
C ARG A 377 4.15 -8.45 7.71
N GLY A 378 5.47 -8.32 7.56
CA GLY A 378 6.39 -9.46 7.48
C GLY A 378 6.53 -10.22 8.81
N PRO A 379 7.13 -11.42 8.78
CA PRO A 379 7.78 -11.98 7.60
C PRO A 379 6.77 -12.56 6.59
N GLY A 380 7.16 -12.71 5.32
CA GLY A 380 6.37 -13.35 4.27
C GLY A 380 6.21 -14.86 4.44
N ARG A 381 7.10 -15.53 5.19
CA ARG A 381 7.04 -16.98 5.44
C ARG A 381 7.13 -17.39 6.91
N GLU A 382 6.70 -18.61 7.21
CA GLU A 382 6.85 -19.20 8.54
C GLU A 382 8.33 -19.26 8.95
N GLY A 383 8.63 -18.81 10.18
CA GLY A 383 10.00 -18.73 10.69
C GLY A 383 10.91 -17.74 9.93
N GLY A 384 10.34 -16.83 9.13
CA GLY A 384 11.10 -15.77 8.46
C GLY A 384 11.64 -14.71 9.43
N MET A 385 12.53 -13.85 8.94
CA MET A 385 13.27 -12.92 9.79
C MET A 385 12.43 -11.70 10.20
N MET A 386 12.14 -11.56 11.50
CA MET A 386 11.53 -10.37 12.08
C MET A 386 12.01 -10.17 13.52
N GLN A 387 12.54 -8.99 13.82
CA GLN A 387 13.02 -8.67 15.17
C GLN A 387 11.84 -8.29 16.08
N PRO A 388 11.75 -8.81 17.31
CA PRO A 388 10.63 -8.50 18.22
C PRO A 388 10.47 -7.00 18.55
N ALA A 389 11.54 -6.20 18.42
CA ALA A 389 11.45 -4.76 18.62
C ALA A 389 10.80 -4.04 17.43
N ASP A 390 11.13 -4.47 16.21
CA ASP A 390 10.63 -3.90 14.97
C ASP A 390 9.18 -4.34 14.70
N ASP A 391 8.82 -5.61 14.98
CA ASP A 391 7.45 -6.12 14.91
C ASP A 391 6.48 -5.31 15.78
N ARG A 392 6.87 -4.97 17.02
CA ARG A 392 6.06 -4.13 17.91
C ARG A 392 5.81 -2.73 17.35
N LEU A 393 6.79 -2.14 16.65
CA LEU A 393 6.62 -0.85 15.98
C LEU A 393 5.65 -0.97 14.79
N LEU A 394 5.85 -1.97 13.93
CA LEU A 394 4.96 -2.25 12.80
C LEU A 394 3.51 -2.54 13.27
N GLN A 395 3.33 -3.35 14.31
CA GLN A 395 2.03 -3.67 14.89
C GLN A 395 1.35 -2.43 15.48
N PHE A 396 2.08 -1.54 16.16
CA PHE A 396 1.52 -0.29 16.67
C PHE A 396 1.06 0.63 15.54
N ILE A 397 1.90 0.84 14.52
CA ILE A 397 1.60 1.70 13.36
C ILE A 397 0.40 1.14 12.59
N ALA A 398 0.35 -0.16 12.32
CA ALA A 398 -0.78 -0.81 11.66
C ALA A 398 -2.08 -0.70 12.46
N THR A 399 -2.03 -0.86 13.80
CA THR A 399 -3.20 -0.69 14.68
C THR A 399 -3.79 0.74 14.61
N GLN A 400 -2.97 1.77 14.36
CA GLN A 400 -3.51 3.11 14.06
C GLN A 400 -3.97 3.21 12.60
N GLY A 401 -3.28 2.56 11.66
CA GLY A 401 -3.69 2.45 10.26
C GLY A 401 -5.11 1.92 10.08
N GLN A 402 -5.53 0.90 10.84
CA GLN A 402 -6.90 0.36 10.85
C GLN A 402 -7.98 1.37 11.29
N LYS A 403 -7.60 2.51 11.90
CA LYS A 403 -8.53 3.59 12.24
C LYS A 403 -8.64 4.65 11.13
N ILE A 404 -7.60 4.75 10.29
CA ILE A 404 -7.54 5.63 9.12
C ILE A 404 -8.24 4.95 7.94
N LEU A 405 -7.97 3.65 7.78
CA LEU A 405 -8.46 2.75 6.75
C LEU A 405 -9.61 1.90 7.33
N PRO A 406 -10.89 2.31 7.17
CA PRO A 406 -12.02 1.56 7.70
C PRO A 406 -12.08 0.18 7.03
N PHE A 407 -12.55 -0.81 7.78
CA PHE A 407 -12.58 -2.23 7.39
C PHE A 407 -11.22 -2.92 7.23
N TYR A 408 -10.10 -2.19 7.20
CA TYR A 408 -8.79 -2.81 6.99
C TYR A 408 -8.32 -3.64 8.19
N ARG A 409 -7.62 -4.73 7.91
CA ARG A 409 -7.05 -5.63 8.92
C ARG A 409 -5.53 -5.60 8.92
N SER A 410 -4.92 -5.33 10.08
CA SER A 410 -3.50 -5.60 10.30
C SER A 410 -3.29 -7.11 10.38
N MET A 411 -2.48 -7.68 9.49
CA MET A 411 -2.30 -9.13 9.35
C MET A 411 -0.81 -9.47 9.22
N LEU A 412 -0.43 -10.60 9.81
CA LEU A 412 0.90 -11.20 9.64
C LEU A 412 0.87 -12.13 8.41
N LEU A 413 1.65 -11.80 7.38
CA LEU A 413 1.48 -12.34 6.02
C LEU A 413 1.43 -13.89 6.00
N TRP A 414 2.50 -14.56 6.43
CA TRP A 414 2.57 -16.03 6.39
C TRP A 414 1.49 -16.76 7.20
N LYS A 415 1.01 -16.13 8.28
CA LYS A 415 0.17 -16.75 9.30
C LYS A 415 -1.32 -16.57 9.03
N GLU A 416 -1.69 -15.46 8.41
CA GLU A 416 -3.09 -15.06 8.19
C GLU A 416 -3.47 -15.02 6.70
N LEU A 417 -2.49 -15.20 5.80
CA LEU A 417 -2.67 -15.49 4.38
C LEU A 417 -2.00 -16.83 4.03
N TYR A 418 -0.79 -16.78 3.47
CA TYR A 418 -0.02 -17.93 3.00
C TYR A 418 1.48 -17.57 2.97
N THR A 419 2.36 -18.57 2.89
CA THR A 419 3.81 -18.34 2.79
C THR A 419 4.19 -17.76 1.43
N VAL A 420 5.01 -16.72 1.45
CA VAL A 420 5.62 -16.05 0.30
C VAL A 420 7.15 -16.06 0.47
N TRP A 421 7.86 -16.49 -0.57
CA TRP A 421 9.32 -16.38 -0.68
C TRP A 421 9.70 -15.30 -1.70
N GLY A 422 10.86 -14.66 -1.54
CA GLY A 422 11.33 -13.63 -2.47
C GLY A 422 10.42 -12.41 -2.62
N GLY A 423 9.67 -12.04 -1.58
CA GLY A 423 8.77 -10.88 -1.59
C GLY A 423 9.45 -9.54 -1.27
N GLU A 424 8.92 -8.45 -1.81
CA GLU A 424 9.51 -7.11 -1.67
C GLU A 424 9.63 -6.64 -0.21
N LEU A 425 8.59 -6.89 0.60
CA LEU A 425 8.53 -6.50 2.01
C LEU A 425 9.71 -7.08 2.81
N ASP A 426 9.97 -8.38 2.61
CA ASP A 426 11.05 -9.07 3.30
C ASP A 426 12.42 -8.64 2.80
N TRP A 427 12.57 -8.26 1.52
CA TRP A 427 13.83 -7.71 1.02
C TRP A 427 14.15 -6.32 1.59
N PHE A 428 13.17 -5.41 1.63
CA PHE A 428 13.37 -4.09 2.25
C PHE A 428 13.66 -4.22 3.76
N TYR A 429 13.00 -5.14 4.46
CA TYR A 429 13.31 -5.38 5.87
C TYR A 429 14.67 -6.07 6.06
N GLY A 430 14.88 -7.23 5.43
CA GLY A 430 16.05 -8.08 5.59
C GLY A 430 17.35 -7.45 5.09
N THR A 431 17.35 -6.96 3.84
CA THR A 431 18.54 -6.43 3.15
C THR A 431 18.77 -4.95 3.41
N ARG A 432 17.71 -4.15 3.54
CA ARG A 432 17.82 -2.70 3.77
C ARG A 432 17.60 -2.29 5.22
N GLY A 433 17.09 -3.17 6.10
CA GLY A 433 16.80 -2.82 7.49
C GLY A 433 15.71 -1.74 7.61
N VAL A 434 14.73 -1.76 6.70
CA VAL A 434 13.68 -0.75 6.54
C VAL A 434 12.34 -1.31 7.02
N LEU A 435 11.62 -0.55 7.85
CA LEU A 435 10.27 -0.93 8.24
C LEU A 435 9.35 -0.83 7.02
N SER A 436 8.60 -1.91 6.76
CA SER A 436 7.96 -2.15 5.48
C SER A 436 6.51 -2.61 5.66
N PHE A 437 5.61 -2.10 4.82
CA PHE A 437 4.21 -2.53 4.72
C PHE A 437 3.86 -2.91 3.28
N VAL A 438 2.98 -3.91 3.14
CA VAL A 438 2.21 -4.12 1.91
C VAL A 438 0.75 -3.84 2.26
N ASN A 439 0.08 -3.00 1.49
CA ASN A 439 -1.33 -2.68 1.68
C ASN A 439 -2.15 -3.31 0.55
N GLU A 440 -3.02 -4.26 0.90
CA GLU A 440 -4.02 -4.82 -0.02
C GLU A 440 -5.20 -3.85 -0.06
N ILE A 441 -5.17 -2.90 -0.99
CA ILE A 441 -6.16 -1.83 -1.05
C ILE A 441 -7.43 -2.25 -1.76
N TRP A 442 -8.50 -1.45 -1.62
CA TRP A 442 -9.88 -1.82 -1.92
C TRP A 442 -10.42 -2.99 -1.10
N SER A 443 -11.68 -2.88 -0.66
CA SER A 443 -12.41 -3.96 0.00
C SER A 443 -13.85 -3.93 -0.47
N ARG A 444 -14.41 -5.09 -0.82
CA ARG A 444 -15.83 -5.18 -1.21
C ARG A 444 -16.80 -4.75 -0.11
N ARG A 445 -16.33 -4.65 1.15
CA ARG A 445 -17.07 -4.02 2.25
C ARG A 445 -17.39 -2.54 2.00
N SER A 446 -16.71 -1.87 1.07
CA SER A 446 -17.05 -0.50 0.67
C SER A 446 -18.37 -0.41 -0.13
N VAL A 447 -18.90 -1.53 -0.62
CA VAL A 447 -20.18 -1.65 -1.35
C VAL A 447 -21.37 -1.38 -0.43
N ASP A 448 -21.44 -2.06 0.72
CA ASP A 448 -22.54 -1.98 1.70
C ASP A 448 -22.15 -1.30 3.02
N LYS A 449 -20.85 -1.05 3.22
CA LYS A 449 -20.22 -0.54 4.46
C LYS A 449 -20.42 -1.48 5.66
N GLY A 450 -20.57 -2.78 5.39
CA GLY A 450 -20.83 -3.84 6.36
C GLY A 450 -19.60 -4.30 7.16
N PRO A 451 -19.80 -4.99 8.31
CA PRO A 451 -18.72 -5.54 9.13
C PRO A 451 -18.07 -6.80 8.51
N THR A 452 -18.76 -7.45 7.58
CA THR A 452 -18.35 -8.63 6.80
C THR A 452 -18.35 -8.28 5.32
N PRO A 453 -17.68 -9.05 4.44
CA PRO A 453 -17.88 -8.91 2.99
C PRO A 453 -19.38 -9.01 2.63
N PRO A 454 -19.85 -8.29 1.61
CA PRO A 454 -21.23 -8.36 1.16
C PRO A 454 -21.57 -9.78 0.66
N SER A 455 -22.86 -10.17 0.72
CA SER A 455 -23.34 -11.39 0.07
C SER A 455 -23.47 -11.19 -1.44
N PRO A 456 -23.55 -12.27 -2.24
CA PRO A 456 -23.78 -12.17 -3.69
C PRO A 456 -25.03 -11.35 -4.04
N GLU A 457 -26.12 -11.49 -3.27
CA GLU A 457 -27.37 -10.74 -3.45
C GLU A 457 -27.19 -9.25 -3.13
N THR A 458 -26.35 -8.91 -2.15
CA THR A 458 -25.97 -7.52 -1.85
C THR A 458 -25.12 -6.90 -2.95
N GLU A 459 -24.15 -7.66 -3.50
CA GLU A 459 -23.37 -7.22 -4.68
C GLU A 459 -24.28 -7.04 -5.91
N ALA A 460 -25.18 -7.98 -6.19
CA ALA A 460 -26.15 -7.87 -7.28
C ALA A 460 -27.15 -6.71 -7.10
N THR A 461 -27.57 -6.44 -5.87
CA THR A 461 -28.38 -5.26 -5.52
C THR A 461 -27.62 -3.97 -5.85
N PHE A 462 -26.32 -3.91 -5.54
CA PHE A 462 -25.48 -2.75 -5.87
C PHE A 462 -25.29 -2.59 -7.39
N LEU A 463 -24.95 -3.65 -8.12
CA LEU A 463 -24.88 -3.63 -9.59
C LEU A 463 -26.19 -3.12 -10.22
N LYS A 464 -27.32 -3.67 -9.78
CA LYS A 464 -28.65 -3.35 -10.33
C LYS A 464 -29.14 -1.94 -9.97
N HIS A 465 -28.92 -1.47 -8.75
CA HIS A 465 -29.56 -0.24 -8.25
C HIS A 465 -28.62 0.94 -8.01
N VAL A 466 -27.31 0.70 -7.84
CA VAL A 466 -26.31 1.77 -7.68
C VAL A 466 -25.54 2.00 -8.98
N LEU A 467 -25.12 0.93 -9.66
CA LEU A 467 -24.51 1.04 -11.00
C LEU A 467 -25.53 1.02 -12.14
N LEU A 468 -26.83 0.84 -11.84
CA LEU A 468 -27.91 0.83 -12.82
C LEU A 468 -27.71 -0.20 -13.95
N GLY A 469 -27.11 -1.34 -13.63
CA GLY A 469 -26.73 -2.40 -14.58
C GLY A 469 -25.34 -2.24 -15.21
N GLN A 470 -24.66 -1.10 -15.03
CA GLN A 470 -23.27 -0.95 -15.50
C GLN A 470 -22.36 -1.92 -14.74
N GLY A 471 -21.49 -2.63 -15.46
CA GLY A 471 -20.66 -3.71 -14.92
C GLY A 471 -21.21 -5.12 -15.17
N LEU A 472 -22.35 -5.27 -15.86
CA LEU A 472 -22.88 -6.56 -16.32
C LEU A 472 -23.01 -6.58 -17.87
N VAL A 473 -22.72 -7.72 -18.49
CA VAL A 473 -23.18 -8.11 -19.83
C VAL A 473 -24.37 -9.06 -19.67
N PRO A 474 -25.57 -8.72 -20.20
CA PRO A 474 -26.73 -9.61 -20.12
C PRO A 474 -26.49 -10.93 -20.87
N TRP A 475 -26.95 -12.03 -20.27
CA TRP A 475 -26.86 -13.36 -20.87
C TRP A 475 -27.58 -13.42 -22.22
N HIS A 476 -26.83 -13.77 -23.28
CA HIS A 476 -27.35 -13.85 -24.64
C HIS A 476 -26.74 -15.04 -25.40
N PRO A 477 -27.42 -15.59 -26.42
CA PRO A 477 -26.98 -16.82 -27.07
C PRO A 477 -25.78 -16.60 -28.02
N PHE A 478 -24.82 -17.52 -27.95
CA PHE A 478 -23.65 -17.58 -28.84
C PHE A 478 -23.46 -18.99 -29.40
N ASN A 479 -22.91 -19.12 -30.61
CA ASN A 479 -22.69 -20.43 -31.26
C ASN A 479 -21.20 -20.78 -31.26
N HIS A 480 -20.75 -21.40 -30.18
CA HIS A 480 -19.37 -21.80 -29.93
C HIS A 480 -18.94 -22.97 -30.84
N PRO A 481 -17.72 -22.98 -31.38
CA PRO A 481 -17.25 -24.06 -32.26
C PRO A 481 -17.23 -25.43 -31.56
N THR A 482 -16.68 -25.50 -30.35
CA THR A 482 -16.62 -26.73 -29.53
C THR A 482 -17.96 -27.12 -28.89
N TYR A 483 -18.61 -26.21 -28.15
CA TYR A 483 -19.79 -26.51 -27.33
C TYR A 483 -21.15 -26.35 -28.03
N GLY A 484 -21.18 -25.79 -29.25
CA GLY A 484 -22.42 -25.47 -29.95
C GLY A 484 -23.15 -24.25 -29.34
N LEU A 485 -24.48 -24.33 -29.23
CA LEU A 485 -25.28 -23.21 -28.73
C LEU A 485 -25.16 -23.04 -27.20
N ILE A 486 -24.42 -22.01 -26.79
CA ILE A 486 -24.22 -21.59 -25.41
C ILE A 486 -24.87 -20.21 -25.17
N GLU A 487 -24.73 -19.69 -23.95
CA GLU A 487 -25.03 -18.30 -23.61
C GLU A 487 -23.78 -17.65 -22.97
N ILE A 488 -23.46 -16.42 -23.39
CA ILE A 488 -22.36 -15.58 -22.87
C ILE A 488 -22.96 -14.45 -22.05
N GLY A 489 -22.32 -14.11 -20.91
CA GLY A 489 -22.71 -12.98 -20.07
C GLY A 489 -22.11 -13.04 -18.66
N GLY A 490 -22.42 -12.04 -17.83
CA GLY A 490 -21.91 -11.95 -16.46
C GLY A 490 -21.25 -10.61 -16.15
N THR A 491 -20.35 -10.57 -15.18
CA THR A 491 -19.73 -9.31 -14.71
C THR A 491 -18.51 -8.92 -15.54
N ARG A 492 -18.41 -7.65 -15.90
CA ARG A 492 -17.25 -7.05 -16.60
C ARG A 492 -16.04 -6.90 -15.68
N LYS A 493 -14.84 -6.79 -16.26
CA LYS A 493 -13.55 -6.72 -15.53
C LYS A 493 -13.41 -5.57 -14.53
N GLU A 494 -14.12 -4.46 -14.75
CA GLU A 494 -14.10 -3.28 -13.88
C GLU A 494 -14.82 -3.52 -12.55
N TRP A 495 -15.61 -4.60 -12.43
CA TRP A 495 -16.32 -4.96 -11.21
C TRP A 495 -15.47 -5.83 -10.26
N GLY A 496 -15.69 -5.63 -8.95
CA GLY A 496 -15.25 -6.55 -7.90
C GLY A 496 -13.78 -6.44 -7.48
N ARG A 497 -12.83 -6.27 -8.40
CA ARG A 497 -11.37 -6.15 -8.11
C ARG A 497 -10.92 -4.70 -7.88
N THR A 498 -11.49 -3.76 -8.62
CA THR A 498 -11.24 -2.32 -8.52
C THR A 498 -12.36 -1.60 -7.75
N PRO A 499 -12.07 -0.45 -7.08
CA PRO A 499 -13.12 0.45 -6.65
C PRO A 499 -13.90 0.98 -7.85
N VAL A 500 -15.22 1.08 -7.73
CA VAL A 500 -16.03 1.82 -8.71
C VAL A 500 -15.66 3.30 -8.69
N SER A 501 -15.68 3.94 -9.86
CA SER A 501 -15.19 5.31 -10.10
C SER A 501 -15.49 6.34 -9.02
N PHE A 502 -16.72 6.39 -8.50
CA PHE A 502 -17.12 7.40 -7.50
C PHE A 502 -16.62 7.12 -6.06
N LEU A 503 -16.04 5.94 -5.80
CA LEU A 503 -15.39 5.60 -4.52
C LEU A 503 -13.85 5.73 -4.58
N LEU A 504 -13.27 5.87 -5.78
CA LEU A 504 -11.82 5.91 -5.97
C LEU A 504 -11.14 7.08 -5.25
N GLU A 505 -11.72 8.28 -5.22
CA GLU A 505 -11.15 9.42 -4.50
C GLU A 505 -11.11 9.20 -2.98
N GLU A 506 -12.12 8.53 -2.39
CA GLU A 506 -12.11 8.16 -0.96
C GLU A 506 -11.00 7.13 -0.68
N GLU A 507 -10.86 6.11 -1.53
CA GLU A 507 -9.83 5.06 -1.41
C GLU A 507 -8.41 5.66 -1.51
N CYS A 508 -8.18 6.55 -2.48
CA CYS A 508 -6.91 7.26 -2.66
C CYS A 508 -6.59 8.15 -1.45
N HIS A 509 -7.55 8.96 -0.99
CA HIS A 509 -7.34 9.87 0.14
C HIS A 509 -7.02 9.12 1.43
N ARG A 510 -7.70 8.00 1.70
CA ARG A 510 -7.48 7.21 2.92
C ARG A 510 -6.12 6.52 2.92
N ASN A 511 -5.71 5.91 1.81
CA ASN A 511 -4.39 5.28 1.69
C ASN A 511 -3.24 6.31 1.73
N MET A 512 -3.43 7.47 1.08
CA MET A 512 -2.54 8.63 1.24
C MET A 512 -2.40 9.03 2.70
N ALA A 513 -3.51 9.16 3.45
CA ALA A 513 -3.48 9.53 4.87
C ALA A 513 -2.73 8.51 5.74
N PHE A 514 -2.84 7.20 5.44
CA PHE A 514 -2.05 6.18 6.12
C PHE A 514 -0.55 6.28 5.78
N LEU A 515 -0.18 6.48 4.52
CA LEU A 515 1.20 6.69 4.11
C LEU A 515 1.80 7.95 4.76
N LEU A 516 1.08 9.07 4.81
CA LEU A 516 1.53 10.27 5.53
C LEU A 516 1.67 10.03 7.04
N TYR A 517 0.74 9.27 7.64
CA TYR A 517 0.86 8.87 9.04
C TYR A 517 2.11 8.01 9.28
N PHE A 518 2.37 7.00 8.44
CA PHE A 518 3.55 6.15 8.55
C PHE A 518 4.85 6.95 8.35
N ALA A 519 4.93 7.78 7.31
CA ALA A 519 6.05 8.70 7.08
C ALA A 519 6.27 9.64 8.28
N SER A 520 5.21 10.12 8.92
CA SER A 520 5.33 10.97 10.12
C SER A 520 6.01 10.26 11.32
N GLN A 521 6.05 8.93 11.34
CA GLN A 521 6.73 8.14 12.39
C GLN A 521 8.22 7.87 12.10
N MET A 522 8.72 8.21 10.91
CA MET A 522 10.15 8.13 10.57
C MET A 522 11.00 8.98 11.52
N PRO A 523 12.32 8.71 11.65
CA PRO A 523 13.15 9.36 12.65
C PRO A 523 13.19 10.89 12.48
N ARG A 524 12.90 11.63 13.55
CA ARG A 524 13.00 13.10 13.58
C ARG A 524 13.94 13.52 14.69
N LEU A 525 15.19 13.79 14.31
CA LEU A 525 16.22 14.12 15.29
C LEU A 525 16.11 15.56 15.78
N ARG A 526 16.44 15.76 17.06
CA ARG A 526 16.63 17.06 17.70
C ARG A 526 17.91 17.03 18.53
N VAL A 527 18.70 18.11 18.45
CA VAL A 527 19.88 18.33 19.29
C VAL A 527 19.60 19.56 20.16
N PRO A 528 19.17 19.37 21.43
CA PRO A 528 19.07 20.44 22.41
C PRO A 528 20.40 21.20 22.60
N GLU A 529 20.35 22.27 23.39
CA GLU A 529 21.57 23.00 23.73
C GLU A 529 22.49 22.12 24.59
N PRO A 530 23.78 21.96 24.22
CA PRO A 530 24.69 21.11 24.98
C PRO A 530 25.07 21.75 26.31
N VAL A 531 25.23 20.92 27.34
CA VAL A 531 25.66 21.40 28.67
C VAL A 531 27.18 21.51 28.68
N ILE A 532 27.69 22.72 28.87
CA ILE A 532 29.12 23.05 28.90
C ILE A 532 29.56 23.28 30.34
N GLU A 533 30.53 22.50 30.81
CA GLU A 533 31.14 22.63 32.15
C GLU A 533 32.64 22.90 32.01
N SER A 534 33.17 23.92 32.67
CA SER A 534 34.63 24.15 32.72
C SER A 534 35.30 23.12 33.63
N LEU A 535 36.42 22.55 33.16
CA LEU A 535 37.29 21.66 33.92
C LEU A 535 38.64 22.31 34.29
N GLY A 536 38.80 23.60 33.98
CA GLY A 536 40.04 24.35 34.14
C GLY A 536 40.30 25.30 32.97
N PRO A 537 41.45 26.01 32.97
CA PRO A 537 41.80 26.97 31.91
C PRO A 537 41.81 26.34 30.52
N GLY A 538 40.91 26.79 29.64
CA GLY A 538 40.80 26.32 28.26
C GLY A 538 40.44 24.83 28.11
N LEU A 539 39.82 24.21 29.13
CA LEU A 539 39.38 22.81 29.10
C LEU A 539 37.91 22.71 29.53
N PHE A 540 37.08 22.11 28.68
CA PHE A 540 35.64 22.02 28.86
C PHE A 540 35.13 20.60 28.67
N LYS A 541 34.11 20.22 29.43
CA LYS A 541 33.26 19.05 29.14
C LYS A 541 31.99 19.55 28.44
N VAL A 542 31.75 19.05 27.24
CA VAL A 542 30.54 19.32 26.45
C VAL A 542 29.68 18.06 26.44
N SER A 543 28.53 18.13 27.10
CA SER A 543 27.56 17.03 27.17
C SER A 543 26.48 17.24 26.12
N VAL A 544 26.40 16.35 25.13
CA VAL A 544 25.49 16.42 24.00
C VAL A 544 24.38 15.39 24.19
N THR A 545 23.12 15.83 24.11
CA THR A 545 21.97 14.94 24.00
C THR A 545 21.47 14.98 22.57
N VAL A 546 21.14 13.82 22.00
CA VAL A 546 20.48 13.69 20.70
C VAL A 546 19.19 12.91 20.92
N GLU A 547 18.07 13.50 20.56
CA GLU A 547 16.73 12.98 20.79
C GLU A 547 16.09 12.59 19.46
N ASN A 548 15.30 11.52 19.44
CA ASN A 548 14.42 11.20 18.31
C ASN A 548 12.96 11.37 18.76
N LEU A 549 12.26 12.30 18.10
CA LEU A 549 10.91 12.71 18.48
C LEU A 549 9.80 11.79 17.94
N ARG A 550 10.15 10.74 17.19
CA ARG A 550 9.22 9.83 16.50
C ARG A 550 9.53 8.35 16.80
N LEU A 551 8.58 7.47 16.50
CA LEU A 551 8.59 6.07 16.94
C LEU A 551 9.67 5.20 16.28
N ILE A 552 10.02 5.46 15.04
CA ILE A 552 10.99 4.64 14.29
C ILE A 552 12.40 5.09 14.70
N PRO A 553 13.28 4.16 15.16
CA PRO A 553 14.68 4.48 15.46
C PRO A 553 15.45 4.77 14.16
N THR A 554 16.56 5.50 14.27
CA THR A 554 17.43 5.80 13.11
C THR A 554 18.02 4.55 12.45
N ARG A 555 18.17 3.47 13.21
CA ARG A 555 18.50 2.13 12.71
C ARG A 555 17.60 1.13 13.42
N THR A 556 16.93 0.28 12.65
CA THR A 556 16.06 -0.80 13.16
C THR A 556 16.89 -1.85 13.91
N ALA A 557 16.24 -2.70 14.72
CA ALA A 557 16.96 -3.79 15.36
C ALA A 557 17.64 -4.71 14.33
N GLN A 558 16.97 -4.92 13.18
CA GLN A 558 17.50 -5.66 12.04
C GLN A 558 18.76 -5.03 11.43
N ASP A 559 18.77 -3.71 11.23
CA ASP A 559 19.92 -2.95 10.74
C ASP A 559 21.10 -3.05 11.71
N VAL A 560 20.85 -2.85 13.01
CA VAL A 560 21.88 -2.92 14.06
C VAL A 560 22.51 -4.31 14.14
N GLN A 561 21.69 -5.37 14.22
CA GLN A 561 22.18 -6.74 14.35
C GLN A 561 23.04 -7.17 13.15
N ASN A 562 22.61 -6.85 11.93
CA ASN A 562 23.26 -7.32 10.70
C ASN A 562 24.24 -6.29 10.10
N ARG A 563 24.42 -5.12 10.74
CA ARG A 563 25.32 -4.03 10.32
C ARG A 563 25.03 -3.54 8.89
N ILE A 564 23.76 -3.39 8.56
CA ILE A 564 23.29 -3.03 7.21
C ILE A 564 23.70 -1.60 6.85
N SER A 565 23.44 -0.65 7.74
CA SER A 565 23.91 0.73 7.64
C SER A 565 25.15 0.93 8.53
N PRO A 566 26.00 1.94 8.25
CA PRO A 566 27.00 2.38 9.22
C PRO A 566 26.33 2.86 10.53
N PRO A 567 27.02 2.78 11.69
CA PRO A 567 26.55 3.39 12.94
C PRO A 567 26.28 4.88 12.79
N ASP A 568 25.37 5.42 13.59
CA ASP A 568 25.17 6.86 13.65
C ASP A 568 26.39 7.52 14.32
N ILE A 569 26.83 8.65 13.78
CA ILE A 569 28.03 9.35 14.25
C ILE A 569 27.63 10.70 14.86
N ILE A 570 27.91 10.86 16.16
CA ILE A 570 27.84 12.16 16.83
C ILE A 570 29.26 12.69 16.95
N SER A 571 29.54 13.86 16.37
CA SER A 571 30.89 14.44 16.32
C SER A 571 30.89 15.89 16.79
N LEU A 572 32.04 16.33 17.29
CA LEU A 572 32.29 17.72 17.70
C LEU A 572 33.59 18.21 17.08
N THR A 573 33.51 19.31 16.34
CA THR A 573 34.64 19.94 15.65
C THR A 573 34.63 21.45 15.84
N GLY A 574 35.78 22.11 15.68
CA GLY A 574 35.91 23.57 15.65
C GLY A 574 37.33 23.97 15.25
N PRO A 575 37.53 25.15 14.65
CA PRO A 575 38.83 25.54 14.09
C PRO A 575 39.95 25.62 15.15
N ASP A 576 39.63 26.15 16.33
CA ASP A 576 40.56 26.34 17.45
C ASP A 576 40.37 25.30 18.58
N LEU A 577 39.77 24.14 18.26
CA LEU A 577 39.36 23.12 19.24
C LEU A 577 40.04 21.77 19.02
N GLN A 578 40.64 21.25 20.09
CA GLN A 578 41.15 19.89 20.18
C GLN A 578 40.23 19.04 21.06
N VAL A 579 39.58 18.02 20.50
CA VAL A 579 38.88 17.01 21.31
C VAL A 579 39.92 16.06 21.92
N VAL A 580 40.02 16.07 23.25
CA VAL A 580 41.02 15.32 24.03
C VAL A 580 40.53 13.91 24.36
N SER A 581 39.24 13.76 24.64
CA SER A 581 38.59 12.49 24.98
C SER A 581 37.09 12.60 24.71
N SER A 582 36.41 11.47 24.50
CA SER A 582 34.94 11.43 24.40
C SER A 582 34.41 10.06 24.79
N GLY A 583 33.09 9.94 24.90
CA GLY A 583 32.44 8.66 25.18
C GLY A 583 30.92 8.72 25.17
N ARG A 584 30.31 7.54 25.02
CA ARG A 584 28.87 7.33 25.16
C ARG A 584 28.52 7.29 26.65
N VAL A 585 27.57 8.11 27.08
CA VAL A 585 27.08 8.10 28.47
C VAL A 585 26.14 6.90 28.62
N THR A 586 26.58 5.88 29.35
CA THR A 586 25.82 4.65 29.60
C THR A 586 24.96 4.76 30.87
N ASP A 587 25.37 5.59 31.83
CA ASP A 587 24.56 5.96 32.98
C ASP A 587 24.89 7.39 33.43
N ARG A 588 23.95 8.32 33.20
CA ARG A 588 24.14 9.74 33.56
C ARG A 588 24.13 10.00 35.06
N PHE A 589 23.45 9.17 35.85
CA PHE A 589 23.29 9.36 37.30
C PHE A 589 24.53 8.85 38.05
N PHE A 590 25.05 7.69 37.63
CA PHE A 590 26.30 7.12 38.14
C PHE A 590 27.54 7.62 37.37
N LYS A 591 27.37 8.57 36.45
CA LYS A 591 28.42 9.18 35.61
C LYS A 591 29.27 8.13 34.85
N ARG A 592 28.66 7.03 34.43
CA ARG A 592 29.32 5.97 33.66
C ARG A 592 29.36 6.35 32.19
N VAL A 593 30.56 6.26 31.63
CA VAL A 593 30.86 6.63 30.25
C VAL A 593 31.70 5.53 29.64
N GLU A 594 31.30 5.06 28.47
CA GLU A 594 32.08 4.15 27.64
C GLU A 594 33.01 4.99 26.74
N PRO A 595 34.34 4.97 26.97
CA PRO A 595 35.26 5.89 26.31
C PRO A 595 35.56 5.48 24.86
N VAL A 596 35.58 6.46 23.96
CA VAL A 596 36.05 6.28 22.58
C VAL A 596 37.57 6.10 22.59
N LYS A 597 38.04 4.93 22.14
CA LYS A 597 39.47 4.54 22.19
C LYS A 597 40.33 5.17 21.09
N ARG A 598 39.73 5.64 20.00
CA ARG A 598 40.41 6.19 18.81
C ARG A 598 39.50 7.23 18.15
N ARG A 599 40.07 8.35 17.67
CA ARG A 599 39.31 9.45 17.06
C ARG A 599 38.26 10.05 18.01
N PRO A 600 38.69 10.68 19.13
CA PRO A 600 37.76 11.20 20.15
C PRO A 600 36.81 12.29 19.62
N GLU A 601 37.11 12.92 18.48
CA GLU A 601 36.22 13.86 17.79
C GLU A 601 34.87 13.26 17.33
N ARG A 602 34.74 11.93 17.35
CA ARG A 602 33.54 11.17 16.93
C ARG A 602 33.15 10.09 17.94
N VAL A 603 31.87 10.00 18.25
CA VAL A 603 31.25 8.94 19.04
C VAL A 603 30.28 8.19 18.14
N GLU A 604 30.57 6.92 17.90
CA GLU A 604 29.68 6.00 17.17
C GLU A 604 28.61 5.47 18.13
N VAL A 605 27.35 5.45 17.69
CA VAL A 605 26.22 4.92 18.44
C VAL A 605 25.41 3.98 17.55
N ASP A 606 24.95 2.85 18.11
CA ASP A 606 24.29 1.80 17.33
C ASP A 606 23.01 2.29 16.67
N ALA A 607 22.19 3.03 17.40
CA ALA A 607 21.02 3.75 16.93
C ALA A 607 20.67 4.88 17.90
N ILE A 608 19.94 5.89 17.43
CA ILE A 608 19.18 6.83 18.27
C ILE A 608 17.75 6.27 18.39
N PRO A 609 17.34 5.80 19.60
CA PRO A 609 16.11 5.03 19.77
C PRO A 609 14.87 5.89 19.55
N GLY A 610 13.84 5.30 18.95
CA GLY A 610 12.56 5.97 18.73
C GLY A 610 11.90 6.45 20.03
N THR A 611 11.34 7.66 20.02
CA THR A 611 10.79 8.37 21.19
C THR A 611 11.75 8.38 22.40
N GLY A 612 13.05 8.45 22.12
CA GLY A 612 14.11 8.34 23.11
C GLY A 612 15.29 9.26 22.80
N GLN A 613 16.40 9.03 23.50
CA GLN A 613 17.60 9.86 23.38
C GLN A 613 18.88 9.04 23.57
N VAL A 614 19.97 9.54 23.00
CA VAL A 614 21.35 9.13 23.32
C VAL A 614 22.08 10.33 23.91
N GLN A 615 22.95 10.06 24.88
CA GLN A 615 23.83 11.07 25.48
C GLN A 615 25.29 10.70 25.22
N VAL A 616 26.08 11.66 24.78
CA VAL A 616 27.53 11.55 24.60
C VAL A 616 28.21 12.74 25.26
N GLN A 617 29.47 12.58 25.64
CA GLN A 617 30.27 13.67 26.17
C GLN A 617 31.59 13.80 25.42
N PHE A 618 32.06 15.03 25.29
CA PHE A 618 33.36 15.40 24.74
C PHE A 618 34.13 16.21 25.78
N ILE A 619 35.42 15.91 25.95
CA ILE A 619 36.38 16.75 26.66
C ILE A 619 37.16 17.52 25.60
N VAL A 620 37.02 18.83 25.58
CA VAL A 620 37.54 19.71 24.54
C VAL A 620 38.51 20.72 25.15
N ARG A 621 39.67 20.88 24.51
CA ARG A 621 40.64 21.94 24.82
C ARG A 621 40.59 23.00 23.72
N GLY A 622 40.54 24.27 24.10
CA GLY A 622 40.42 25.39 23.16
C GLY A 622 39.33 26.37 23.59
N ARG A 623 38.94 27.27 22.67
CA ARG A 623 37.90 28.30 22.84
C ARG A 623 37.25 28.62 21.50
N GLY A 624 36.15 29.38 21.49
CA GLY A 624 35.52 29.85 20.27
C GLY A 624 34.53 28.85 19.66
N GLN A 625 34.32 28.93 18.34
CA GLN A 625 33.22 28.24 17.68
C GLN A 625 33.39 26.71 17.68
N TYR A 626 32.32 26.00 18.03
CA TYR A 626 32.17 24.56 17.81
C TYR A 626 30.98 24.26 16.89
N THR A 627 31.03 23.09 16.26
CA THR A 627 29.95 22.46 15.52
C THR A 627 29.76 21.06 16.06
N ILE A 628 28.56 20.75 16.53
CA ILE A 628 28.10 19.38 16.76
C ILE A 628 27.43 18.91 15.47
N ARG A 629 27.87 17.78 14.93
CA ARG A 629 27.24 17.12 13.79
C ARG A 629 26.75 15.73 14.21
N VAL A 630 25.47 15.47 13.93
CA VAL A 630 24.87 14.13 13.99
C VAL A 630 24.67 13.66 12.56
N ASP A 631 25.40 12.62 12.17
CA ASP A 631 25.31 12.01 10.86
C ASP A 631 24.70 10.60 11.02
N SER A 632 23.48 10.44 10.52
CA SER A 632 22.77 9.17 10.45
C SER A 632 22.40 8.87 8.99
N ALA A 633 22.51 7.61 8.57
CA ALA A 633 22.11 7.19 7.23
C ALA A 633 20.61 7.50 7.00
N LYS A 634 19.74 6.98 7.88
CA LYS A 634 18.28 7.06 7.79
C LYS A 634 17.64 8.05 8.76
N GLY A 635 18.38 8.51 9.77
CA GLY A 635 18.00 9.64 10.63
C GLY A 635 18.34 11.01 10.03
N GLY A 636 19.20 11.02 9.01
CA GLY A 636 19.67 12.20 8.31
C GLY A 636 20.83 12.96 8.98
N LEU A 637 21.15 14.11 8.40
CA LEU A 637 22.26 14.96 8.81
C LEU A 637 21.76 16.21 9.56
N PHE A 638 22.21 16.39 10.79
CA PHE A 638 21.90 17.56 11.61
C PHE A 638 23.18 18.23 12.11
N GLU A 639 23.22 19.56 12.06
CA GLU A 639 24.33 20.36 12.55
C GLU A 639 23.83 21.42 13.53
N ARG A 640 24.59 21.64 14.62
CA ARG A 640 24.37 22.70 15.59
C ARG A 640 25.68 23.39 15.91
N THR A 641 25.77 24.69 15.62
CA THR A 641 26.91 25.52 16.00
C THR A 641 26.70 26.15 17.38
N GLY A 642 27.81 26.47 18.06
CA GLY A 642 27.82 27.22 19.30
C GLY A 642 29.20 27.82 19.59
N GLN A 643 29.39 28.38 20.78
CA GLN A 643 30.64 29.01 21.23
C GLN A 643 31.09 28.41 22.57
N LEU A 644 32.38 28.11 22.71
CA LEU A 644 33.05 27.84 23.98
C LEU A 644 33.68 29.14 24.54
N PRO A 645 33.61 29.38 25.86
CA PRO A 645 34.19 30.57 26.51
C PRO A 645 35.70 30.76 26.31
#